data_AF-A0A972ZZ72-F1
#
_entry.id   AF-A0A972ZZ72-F1
#
_cell.length_a   1.000
_cell.length_b   1.000
_cell.length_c   1.000
_cell.angle_alpha   90.00
_cell.angle_beta   90.00
_cell.angle_gamma   90.00
#
_symmetry.space_group_name_H-M   'P 1'
#
loop_
_entity.id
_entity.type
_entity.pdbx_description
1 polymer ?
#
loop_
_entity_poly.entity_id
_entity_poly.type
_entity_poly.pdbx_seq_one_letter_code
_entity_poly.pdbx_strand_id
1 'polypeptide(L)'
;MKKSPVLMVSLASVLICLGTSQGIVSAASRSKILTTLDIPYAGTDNPRQCLDLFLPGERHSKSPLPVIVFIHGGGWRAGNKRGGQGRVRPFVESGSYAGVSVAYRLTGEAQWPAQIHDCKAAIRWIRANAKKQGLDPDRIGVWGTSAGGHLVAMLGTSAGVPAMDGDLGPHNRVSTAVTCVVDFFGPTDFLQMDAQRVPGSIMAHDPADSPESQLVGGAIQSHPDRVATANPITYVTADDPAFLIMHGDDDRLVPIHQSEIFDKALREAVVDVTFVPIAGAGHGLRGVDTSEQVTAFFDRHLRQTETRSTHNAYAADPPRMKRANAFLGIHFDFHVGDDCKSVGKRTTPEMVELVIDKVKPDYIQIDCKGHRGYSSYPTKVGNPAPGFIGDPLRIWRDVTRKRGVSLFMHYSGVWDFKAVADHPDWAAINGDGKPSDRAASVFGPYADTLMIPQLRELAGQYGVDGVWVDGDCWGTTPDYSEVTVKTFCKQTGAESAPHKRGDPYWNEWMDFHREGFRSYVRHYVDELRASHPGFQVISNWAFSDHMPEAVSANVAGLSGDFSPDDSLNSARFAGRCLEDQGMPWDLMSWSFSRKTGKQKPAVQLMQEAAQVLALGGGYQAYFKQDRDGAIRNPAEMDVMAEVARFCRARQAYCHKSVAVPQIAMLYSTAGHYRESPSLFHWNGSHGVKVLRKALTEMLQNQYGVQILSEHQLSG
;
A
#
# COMPACT_ATOMS: atom_id res chain seq x y z
N MET A 1 -62.18 59.56 -7.83
CA MET A 1 -61.56 60.34 -8.91
C MET A 1 -60.15 59.79 -9.16
N LYS A 2 -59.94 59.22 -10.37
CA LYS A 2 -58.71 58.89 -11.14
C LYS A 2 -57.36 58.81 -10.38
N LYS A 3 -56.50 57.78 -10.46
CA LYS A 3 -56.32 56.58 -11.32
C LYS A 3 -55.22 55.70 -10.69
N SER A 4 -55.32 54.37 -10.76
CA SER A 4 -54.19 53.41 -10.75
C SER A 4 -53.40 53.47 -12.09
N PRO A 5 -52.22 52.85 -12.32
CA PRO A 5 -51.62 51.69 -11.64
C PRO A 5 -50.07 51.71 -11.45
N VAL A 6 -49.54 50.52 -11.16
CA VAL A 6 -48.28 50.09 -10.52
C VAL A 6 -47.20 49.62 -11.53
N LEU A 7 -45.94 49.66 -11.10
CA LEU A 7 -44.79 48.72 -11.31
C LEU A 7 -43.55 49.18 -12.12
N MET A 8 -42.39 48.66 -11.66
CA MET A 8 -41.03 48.48 -12.23
C MET A 8 -39.98 49.59 -11.98
N VAL A 9 -38.67 49.35 -11.77
CA VAL A 9 -37.78 48.21 -11.42
C VAL A 9 -36.34 48.81 -11.27
N SER A 10 -35.49 48.18 -10.45
CA SER A 10 -34.01 48.03 -10.55
C SER A 10 -32.94 49.00 -9.99
N LEU A 11 -31.89 48.28 -9.52
CA LEU A 11 -30.44 48.51 -9.45
C LEU A 11 -29.82 49.15 -8.19
N ALA A 12 -28.98 48.35 -7.52
CA ALA A 12 -28.04 48.77 -6.49
C ALA A 12 -26.63 48.24 -6.82
N SER A 13 -25.63 49.12 -6.70
CA SER A 13 -24.20 48.83 -6.82
C SER A 13 -23.43 49.49 -5.67
N VAL A 14 -22.65 48.66 -4.98
CA VAL A 14 -21.32 48.89 -4.34
C VAL A 14 -21.14 50.04 -3.34
N LEU A 15 -20.75 49.69 -2.11
CA LEU A 15 -19.88 50.53 -1.28
C LEU A 15 -18.87 49.69 -0.47
N ILE A 16 -17.63 50.13 -0.49
CA ILE A 16 -16.44 49.60 0.20
C ILE A 16 -16.43 50.11 1.65
N CYS A 17 -16.04 49.27 2.62
CA CYS A 17 -15.69 49.72 3.98
C CYS A 17 -14.47 48.98 4.53
N LEU A 18 -13.50 49.76 4.99
CA LEU A 18 -12.26 49.37 5.65
C LEU A 18 -12.40 49.46 7.17
N GLY A 19 -11.98 48.41 7.86
CA GLY A 19 -11.15 48.43 9.08
C GLY A 19 -11.74 48.93 10.41
N THR A 20 -11.91 48.00 11.37
CA THR A 20 -11.18 47.97 12.67
C THR A 20 -11.50 46.66 13.40
N SER A 21 -10.55 45.74 13.46
CA SER A 21 -10.66 44.48 14.21
C SER A 21 -10.15 44.68 15.64
N GLN A 22 -11.05 44.72 16.62
CA GLN A 22 -10.70 44.47 18.01
C GLN A 22 -10.51 42.96 18.22
N GLY A 23 -9.32 42.58 18.66
CA GLY A 23 -8.96 41.19 18.94
C GLY A 23 -9.72 40.63 20.11
N ILE A 24 -10.48 39.56 19.88
CA ILE A 24 -10.86 38.61 20.92
C ILE A 24 -9.70 37.63 21.04
N VAL A 25 -8.86 37.83 22.05
CA VAL A 25 -7.95 36.79 22.51
C VAL A 25 -8.81 35.80 23.31
N SER A 26 -9.18 34.69 22.67
CA SER A 26 -9.69 33.51 23.38
C SER A 26 -8.59 32.98 24.29
N ALA A 27 -8.75 33.12 25.60
CA ALA A 27 -7.94 32.41 26.58
C ALA A 27 -8.22 30.91 26.42
N ALA A 28 -7.28 30.18 25.83
CA ALA A 28 -7.31 28.72 25.82
C ALA A 28 -7.34 28.21 27.26
N SER A 29 -8.39 27.46 27.61
CA SER A 29 -8.43 26.66 28.83
C SER A 29 -7.20 25.75 28.85
N ARG A 30 -6.29 25.94 29.82
CA ARG A 30 -5.20 24.99 30.05
C ARG A 30 -5.83 23.67 30.48
N SER A 31 -5.72 22.62 29.67
CA SER A 31 -6.14 21.27 30.08
C SER A 31 -5.39 20.89 31.36
N LYS A 32 -6.14 20.55 32.42
CA LYS A 32 -5.56 20.22 33.72
C LYS A 32 -5.08 18.77 33.67
N ILE A 33 -3.78 18.51 33.82
CA ILE A 33 -3.25 17.14 33.96
C ILE A 33 -3.34 16.75 35.44
N LEU A 34 -3.88 15.56 35.73
CA LEU A 34 -3.83 14.94 37.04
C LEU A 34 -2.51 14.18 37.16
N THR A 35 -1.74 14.49 38.20
CA THR A 35 -0.40 13.91 38.39
C THR A 35 -0.30 13.24 39.74
N THR A 36 0.16 11.99 39.75
CA THR A 36 0.51 11.24 40.95
C THR A 36 1.97 10.86 40.85
N LEU A 37 2.79 11.37 41.75
CA LEU A 37 4.24 11.20 41.74
C LEU A 37 4.69 10.06 42.65
N ASP A 38 5.89 9.55 42.39
CA ASP A 38 6.64 8.67 43.28
C ASP A 38 5.87 7.40 43.69
N ILE A 39 5.10 6.81 42.78
CA ILE A 39 4.34 5.60 43.04
C ILE A 39 5.29 4.39 43.07
N PRO A 40 5.43 3.67 44.20
CA PRO A 40 6.31 2.51 44.26
C PRO A 40 5.74 1.34 43.44
N TYR A 41 6.52 0.80 42.51
CA TYR A 41 6.11 -0.35 41.70
C TYR A 41 6.71 -1.68 42.19
N ALA A 42 7.78 -1.61 42.99
CA ALA A 42 8.53 -2.78 43.47
C ALA A 42 8.17 -3.23 44.90
N GLY A 43 7.32 -2.48 45.61
CA GLY A 43 7.05 -2.73 47.04
C GLY A 43 8.24 -2.42 47.96
N THR A 44 9.13 -1.53 47.50
CA THR A 44 10.30 -1.04 48.26
C THR A 44 10.20 0.47 48.43
N ASP A 45 10.93 1.03 49.42
CA ASP A 45 11.05 2.48 49.62
C ASP A 45 12.18 3.10 48.77
N ASN A 46 12.67 2.37 47.78
CA ASN A 46 13.76 2.82 46.94
C ASN A 46 13.26 3.91 45.97
N PRO A 47 13.84 5.13 45.99
CA PRO A 47 13.40 6.23 45.11
C PRO A 47 13.66 5.95 43.62
N ARG A 48 14.46 4.93 43.28
CA ARG A 48 14.68 4.44 41.91
C ARG A 48 13.70 3.36 41.49
N GLN A 49 12.83 2.89 42.38
CA GLN A 49 11.82 1.88 42.10
C GLN A 49 10.40 2.43 42.19
N CYS A 50 10.22 3.62 41.61
CA CYS A 50 8.96 4.32 41.54
C CYS A 50 8.68 4.89 40.13
N LEU A 51 7.41 5.18 39.86
CA LEU A 51 6.95 5.81 38.62
C LEU A 51 6.04 7.01 38.90
N ASP A 52 5.98 7.92 37.94
CA ASP A 52 5.03 9.04 37.92
C ASP A 52 3.91 8.73 36.93
N LEU A 53 2.65 8.92 37.34
CA LEU A 53 1.47 8.72 36.51
C LEU A 53 0.82 10.06 36.17
N PHE A 54 0.58 10.27 34.89
CA PHE A 54 -0.04 11.46 34.32
C PHE A 54 -1.34 11.06 33.61
N LEU A 55 -2.46 11.59 34.09
CA LEU A 55 -3.79 11.37 33.53
C LEU A 55 -4.38 12.68 33.00
N PRO A 56 -5.12 12.65 31.89
CA PRO A 56 -5.84 13.82 31.42
C PRO A 56 -6.96 14.19 32.41
N GLY A 57 -7.12 15.48 32.69
CA GLY A 57 -8.25 15.98 33.49
C GLY A 57 -9.57 15.93 32.74
N GLU A 58 -9.53 15.98 31.40
CA GLU A 58 -10.68 15.75 30.53
C GLU A 58 -10.34 14.64 29.53
N ARG A 59 -11.15 13.58 29.53
CA ARG A 59 -10.98 12.42 28.64
C ARG A 59 -11.93 12.54 27.45
N HIS A 60 -11.49 12.12 26.27
CA HIS A 60 -12.35 12.04 25.09
C HIS A 60 -13.48 11.01 25.23
N SER A 61 -13.29 9.98 26.05
CA SER A 61 -14.31 8.96 26.32
C SER A 61 -14.14 8.37 27.72
N LYS A 62 -15.11 7.53 28.14
CA LYS A 62 -15.04 6.76 29.38
C LYS A 62 -14.21 5.47 29.25
N SER A 63 -13.69 5.17 28.06
CA SER A 63 -12.90 3.96 27.83
C SER A 63 -11.56 4.02 28.57
N PRO A 64 -10.97 2.86 28.94
CA PRO A 64 -9.61 2.81 29.47
C PRO A 64 -8.61 3.45 28.51
N LEU A 65 -7.63 4.18 29.05
CA LEU A 65 -6.65 4.92 28.25
C LEU A 65 -5.48 4.04 27.84
N PRO A 66 -5.05 4.03 26.57
CA PRO A 66 -3.74 3.50 26.19
C PRO A 66 -2.63 4.25 26.94
N VAL A 67 -1.53 3.55 27.24
CA VAL A 67 -0.45 4.05 28.09
C VAL A 67 0.81 4.26 27.28
N ILE A 68 1.43 5.43 27.39
CA ILE A 68 2.79 5.71 26.90
C ILE A 68 3.73 5.78 28.09
N VAL A 69 4.70 4.86 28.13
CA VAL A 69 5.68 4.75 29.22
C VAL A 69 7.02 5.29 28.73
N PHE A 70 7.55 6.31 29.41
CA PHE A 70 8.84 6.90 29.10
C PHE A 70 9.95 6.44 30.04
N ILE A 71 11.07 5.99 29.46
CA ILE A 71 12.29 5.56 30.16
C ILE A 71 13.43 6.53 29.82
N HIS A 72 14.01 7.15 30.83
CA HIS A 72 15.01 8.19 30.64
C HIS A 72 16.38 7.64 30.19
N GLY A 73 17.13 8.45 29.44
CA GLY A 73 18.54 8.19 29.16
C GLY A 73 19.48 8.60 30.30
N GLY A 74 20.78 8.63 30.03
CA GLY A 74 21.82 9.02 31.00
C GLY A 74 22.92 8.00 31.21
N GLY A 75 23.15 7.10 30.23
CA GLY A 75 24.20 6.08 30.28
C GLY A 75 24.09 5.14 31.47
N TRP A 76 22.87 4.85 31.93
CA TRP A 76 22.53 4.07 33.13
C TRP A 76 23.17 4.54 34.46
N ARG A 77 24.02 5.58 34.43
CA ARG A 77 24.74 6.16 35.58
C ARG A 77 24.09 7.43 36.12
N ALA A 78 23.23 8.07 35.32
CA ALA A 78 22.58 9.33 35.65
C ALA A 78 21.15 9.39 35.09
N GLY A 79 20.46 10.51 35.37
CA GLY A 79 19.10 10.76 34.92
C GLY A 79 18.04 10.49 35.99
N ASN A 80 16.80 10.85 35.69
CA ASN A 80 15.63 10.60 36.53
C ASN A 80 14.32 10.68 35.72
N LYS A 81 13.25 10.11 36.29
CA LYS A 81 11.90 10.07 35.70
C LYS A 81 11.24 11.44 35.44
N ARG A 82 11.70 12.53 36.06
CA ARG A 82 11.14 13.87 35.78
C ARG A 82 11.36 14.31 34.34
N GLY A 83 12.41 13.78 33.68
CA GLY A 83 12.65 14.00 32.26
C GLY A 83 11.54 13.47 31.35
N GLY A 84 10.74 12.50 31.80
CA GLY A 84 9.64 11.94 31.02
C GLY A 84 8.38 12.80 31.00
N GLN A 85 8.16 13.66 32.01
CA GLN A 85 6.98 14.51 32.06
C GLN A 85 6.85 15.36 30.80
N GLY A 86 7.93 16.01 30.36
CA GLY A 86 7.91 16.82 29.13
C GLY A 86 7.65 16.01 27.85
N ARG A 87 8.02 14.73 27.84
CA ARG A 87 7.87 13.84 26.68
C ARG A 87 6.44 13.29 26.54
N VAL A 88 5.85 12.85 27.64
CA VAL A 88 4.49 12.26 27.63
C VAL A 88 3.39 13.32 27.71
N ARG A 89 3.70 14.52 28.20
CA ARG A 89 2.71 15.59 28.42
C ARG A 89 1.86 15.92 27.19
N PRO A 90 2.40 16.11 25.97
CA PRO A 90 1.57 16.40 24.80
C PRO A 90 0.51 15.32 24.53
N PHE A 91 0.85 14.05 24.74
CA PHE A 91 -0.06 12.92 24.61
C PHE A 91 -1.15 12.93 25.67
N VAL A 92 -0.80 13.27 26.91
CA VAL A 92 -1.76 13.36 28.01
C VAL A 92 -2.69 14.56 27.83
N GLU A 93 -2.16 15.71 27.39
CA GLU A 93 -2.97 16.91 27.12
C GLU A 93 -3.98 16.70 25.98
N SER A 94 -3.71 15.74 25.07
CA SER A 94 -4.66 15.34 24.02
C SER A 94 -5.91 14.62 24.53
N GLY A 95 -6.00 14.27 25.82
CA GLY A 95 -7.14 13.51 26.37
C GLY A 95 -7.25 12.05 25.91
N SER A 96 -6.30 11.57 25.10
CA SER A 96 -6.34 10.26 24.42
C SER A 96 -5.41 9.21 25.02
N TYR A 97 -4.45 9.61 25.86
CA TYR A 97 -3.44 8.74 26.45
C TYR A 97 -3.26 9.00 27.95
N ALA A 98 -2.81 7.96 28.66
CA ALA A 98 -2.12 8.13 29.93
C ALA A 98 -0.61 8.15 29.71
N GLY A 99 0.09 8.98 30.46
CA GLY A 99 1.54 9.05 30.45
C GLY A 99 2.11 8.42 31.72
N VAL A 100 3.18 7.65 31.60
CA VAL A 100 3.95 7.15 32.74
C VAL A 100 5.42 7.48 32.52
N SER A 101 6.13 7.90 33.57
CA SER A 101 7.60 7.92 33.52
C SER A 101 8.20 7.10 34.66
N VAL A 102 9.15 6.24 34.30
CA VAL A 102 9.71 5.22 35.18
C VAL A 102 11.10 5.63 35.63
N ALA A 103 11.37 5.53 36.93
CA ALA A 103 12.74 5.49 37.44
C ALA A 103 13.23 4.04 37.46
N TYR A 104 14.53 3.84 37.29
CA TYR A 104 15.18 2.54 37.42
C TYR A 104 16.51 2.72 38.18
N ARG A 105 17.05 1.65 38.76
CA ARG A 105 18.31 1.69 39.52
C ARG A 105 19.49 1.96 38.60
N LEU A 106 20.37 2.86 38.99
CA LEU A 106 21.54 3.25 38.20
C LEU A 106 22.73 2.34 38.51
N THR A 107 23.76 2.37 37.65
CA THR A 107 24.94 1.49 37.77
C THR A 107 25.74 1.69 39.06
N GLY A 108 25.67 2.88 39.67
CA GLY A 108 26.23 3.14 40.99
C GLY A 108 25.48 2.46 42.15
N GLU A 109 24.30 1.88 41.89
CA GLU A 109 23.46 1.19 42.86
C GLU A 109 23.36 -0.30 42.57
N ALA A 110 23.15 -0.69 41.31
CA ALA A 110 23.03 -2.08 40.89
C ALA A 110 23.50 -2.27 39.44
N GLN A 111 24.05 -3.45 39.17
CA GLN A 111 24.56 -3.85 37.86
C GLN A 111 23.48 -4.61 37.06
N TRP A 112 23.67 -4.77 35.75
CA TRP A 112 22.78 -5.53 34.87
C TRP A 112 22.55 -6.96 35.40
N PRO A 113 21.30 -7.50 35.35
CA PRO A 113 20.09 -6.99 34.68
C PRO A 113 19.14 -6.14 35.56
N ALA A 114 19.63 -5.51 36.65
CA ALA A 114 18.76 -4.77 37.57
C ALA A 114 17.87 -3.70 36.89
N GLN A 115 18.41 -3.02 35.88
CA GLN A 115 17.74 -1.96 35.13
C GLN A 115 16.53 -2.47 34.35
N ILE A 116 16.68 -3.58 33.62
CA ILE A 116 15.56 -4.16 32.87
C ILE A 116 14.53 -4.80 33.80
N HIS A 117 14.97 -5.40 34.91
CA HIS A 117 14.06 -5.91 35.95
C HIS A 117 13.19 -4.79 36.54
N ASP A 118 13.77 -3.62 36.79
CA ASP A 118 13.06 -2.43 37.25
C ASP A 118 12.01 -1.98 36.23
N CYS A 119 12.38 -1.89 34.95
CA CYS A 119 11.47 -1.49 33.87
C CYS A 119 10.31 -2.49 33.69
N LYS A 120 10.60 -3.80 33.70
CA LYS A 120 9.58 -4.85 33.62
C LYS A 120 8.66 -4.87 34.83
N ALA A 121 9.19 -4.65 36.03
CA ALA A 121 8.37 -4.51 37.24
C ALA A 121 7.39 -3.33 37.13
N ALA A 122 7.80 -2.21 36.53
CA ALA A 122 6.92 -1.09 36.24
C ALA A 122 5.80 -1.46 35.25
N ILE A 123 6.11 -2.17 34.15
CA ILE A 123 5.07 -2.66 33.21
C ILE A 123 4.07 -3.58 33.91
N ARG A 124 4.55 -4.51 34.75
CA ARG A 124 3.68 -5.40 35.55
C ARG A 124 2.79 -4.61 36.50
N TRP A 125 3.32 -3.58 37.15
CA TRP A 125 2.55 -2.71 38.02
C TRP A 125 1.47 -1.95 37.25
N ILE A 126 1.79 -1.39 36.08
CA ILE A 126 0.83 -0.66 35.23
C ILE A 126 -0.33 -1.58 34.87
N ARG A 127 -0.04 -2.79 34.36
CA ARG A 127 -1.07 -3.79 34.03
C ARG A 127 -1.91 -4.19 35.22
N ALA A 128 -1.28 -4.52 36.35
CA ALA A 128 -1.98 -4.95 37.55
C ALA A 128 -2.89 -3.86 38.14
N ASN A 129 -2.55 -2.58 37.94
CA ASN A 129 -3.30 -1.44 38.44
C ASN A 129 -4.19 -0.77 37.38
N ALA A 130 -4.21 -1.29 36.15
CA ALA A 130 -4.82 -0.64 34.99
C ALA A 130 -6.29 -0.28 35.23
N LYS A 131 -7.08 -1.25 35.71
CA LYS A 131 -8.51 -1.04 36.04
C LYS A 131 -8.72 0.08 37.07
N LYS A 132 -7.90 0.14 38.12
CA LYS A 132 -8.01 1.15 39.19
C LYS A 132 -7.68 2.56 38.67
N GLN A 133 -6.73 2.65 37.74
CA GLN A 133 -6.26 3.92 37.18
C GLN A 133 -7.00 4.33 35.91
N GLY A 134 -7.90 3.47 35.40
CA GLY A 134 -8.61 3.68 34.13
C GLY A 134 -7.68 3.63 32.92
N LEU A 135 -6.71 2.71 32.95
CA LEU A 135 -5.75 2.42 31.89
C LEU A 135 -6.12 1.12 31.17
N ASP A 136 -5.71 1.00 29.91
CA ASP A 136 -5.83 -0.21 29.12
C ASP A 136 -4.57 -1.09 29.32
N PRO A 137 -4.69 -2.31 29.90
CA PRO A 137 -3.54 -3.18 30.16
C PRO A 137 -2.96 -3.83 28.89
N ASP A 138 -3.68 -3.81 27.77
CA ASP A 138 -3.31 -4.47 26.52
C ASP A 138 -2.73 -3.47 25.50
N ARG A 139 -2.79 -2.16 25.78
CA ARG A 139 -2.31 -1.09 24.91
C ARG A 139 -1.25 -0.25 25.63
N ILE A 140 -0.04 -0.78 25.71
CA ILE A 140 1.10 -0.15 26.38
C ILE A 140 2.23 0.06 25.37
N GLY A 141 2.50 1.31 25.02
CA GLY A 141 3.67 1.70 24.24
C GLY A 141 4.80 2.18 25.14
N VAL A 142 6.04 1.90 24.75
CA VAL A 142 7.24 2.33 25.49
C VAL A 142 8.09 3.27 24.63
N TRP A 143 8.69 4.27 25.25
CA TRP A 143 9.57 5.25 24.61
C TRP A 143 10.81 5.49 25.46
N GLY A 144 11.99 5.38 24.87
CA GLY A 144 13.25 5.63 25.56
C GLY A 144 14.26 6.40 24.72
N THR A 145 15.22 7.02 25.39
CA THR A 145 16.34 7.75 24.75
C THR A 145 17.69 7.23 25.24
N SER A 146 18.66 6.98 24.36
CA SER A 146 20.01 6.52 24.73
C SER A 146 19.93 5.26 25.60
N ALA A 147 20.46 5.28 26.84
CA ALA A 147 20.30 4.18 27.81
C ALA A 147 18.83 3.75 28.02
N GLY A 148 17.88 4.69 27.96
CA GLY A 148 16.46 4.36 27.98
C GLY A 148 15.97 3.73 26.68
N GLY A 149 16.55 4.12 25.54
CA GLY A 149 16.33 3.53 24.21
C GLY A 149 16.70 2.05 24.21
N HIS A 150 17.88 1.74 24.74
CA HIS A 150 18.32 0.36 25.02
C HIS A 150 17.32 -0.41 25.90
N LEU A 151 16.87 0.19 27.01
CA LEU A 151 15.94 -0.48 27.92
C LEU A 151 14.57 -0.73 27.30
N VAL A 152 14.05 0.17 26.44
CA VAL A 152 12.80 -0.07 25.73
C VAL A 152 12.96 -1.07 24.59
N ALA A 153 14.13 -1.13 23.95
CA ALA A 153 14.46 -2.19 23.00
C ALA A 153 14.46 -3.57 23.68
N MET A 154 15.12 -3.67 24.84
CA MET A 154 15.08 -4.87 25.68
C MET A 154 13.67 -5.21 26.15
N LEU A 155 12.82 -4.24 26.51
CA LEU A 155 11.42 -4.50 26.84
C LEU A 155 10.64 -5.10 25.67
N GLY A 156 10.91 -4.62 24.45
CA GLY A 156 10.27 -5.11 23.23
C GLY A 156 10.65 -6.55 22.90
N THR A 157 11.94 -6.87 22.91
CA THR A 157 12.44 -8.17 22.41
C THR A 157 12.51 -9.26 23.50
N SER A 158 12.49 -8.91 24.79
CA SER A 158 12.68 -9.90 25.87
C SER A 158 11.39 -10.31 26.60
N ALA A 159 10.21 -10.03 26.06
CA ALA A 159 8.94 -10.39 26.69
C ALA A 159 8.85 -11.92 26.90
N GLY A 160 8.63 -12.36 28.14
CA GLY A 160 8.56 -13.79 28.48
C GLY A 160 9.90 -14.53 28.46
N VAL A 161 11.03 -13.83 28.30
CA VAL A 161 12.37 -14.41 28.45
C VAL A 161 12.69 -14.54 29.95
N PRO A 162 12.74 -15.77 30.51
CA PRO A 162 12.80 -15.96 31.97
C PRO A 162 14.01 -15.32 32.63
N ALA A 163 15.16 -15.33 31.94
CA ALA A 163 16.40 -14.74 32.44
C ALA A 163 16.31 -13.21 32.60
N MET A 164 15.44 -12.54 31.83
CA MET A 164 15.30 -11.08 31.80
C MET A 164 14.07 -10.58 32.56
N ASP A 165 13.13 -11.44 32.96
CA ASP A 165 11.87 -11.01 33.57
C ASP A 165 12.01 -10.54 35.02
N GLY A 166 12.94 -11.11 35.78
CA GLY A 166 13.13 -10.84 37.21
C GLY A 166 11.88 -11.10 38.07
N ASP A 167 12.03 -11.06 39.38
CA ASP A 167 10.97 -11.33 40.37
C ASP A 167 10.57 -10.10 41.18
N LEU A 168 11.07 -8.91 40.80
CA LEU A 168 10.82 -7.67 41.51
C LEU A 168 9.35 -7.25 41.48
N GLY A 169 8.81 -6.93 42.67
CA GLY A 169 7.46 -6.45 42.90
C GLY A 169 6.41 -7.55 43.09
N PRO A 170 5.20 -7.21 43.57
CA PRO A 170 4.18 -8.17 43.96
C PRO A 170 3.42 -8.83 42.79
N HIS A 171 3.75 -8.48 41.55
CA HIS A 171 2.99 -8.85 40.35
C HIS A 171 3.78 -9.73 39.38
N ASN A 172 4.66 -10.61 39.90
CA ASN A 172 5.61 -11.42 39.12
C ASN A 172 4.98 -12.37 38.07
N ARG A 173 3.68 -12.65 38.14
CA ARG A 173 2.95 -13.47 37.15
C ARG A 173 2.27 -12.66 36.02
N VAL A 174 2.38 -11.34 36.07
CA VAL A 174 1.78 -10.45 35.06
C VAL A 174 2.74 -10.33 33.87
N SER A 175 2.20 -10.36 32.65
CA SER A 175 2.99 -10.24 31.43
C SER A 175 3.80 -8.94 31.39
N THR A 176 4.98 -8.99 30.77
CA THR A 176 5.89 -7.86 30.52
C THR A 176 5.87 -7.38 29.07
N ALA A 177 5.10 -8.03 28.19
CA ALA A 177 4.98 -7.66 26.77
C ALA A 177 4.53 -6.20 26.59
N VAL A 178 4.88 -5.56 25.48
CA VAL A 178 4.41 -4.21 25.14
C VAL A 178 3.83 -4.21 23.73
N THR A 179 3.03 -3.22 23.38
CA THR A 179 2.32 -3.18 22.08
C THR A 179 3.21 -2.58 20.98
N CYS A 180 4.05 -1.59 21.32
CA CYS A 180 4.96 -0.93 20.39
C CYS A 180 6.11 -0.24 21.14
N VAL A 181 7.23 -0.02 20.45
CA VAL A 181 8.48 0.52 21.00
C VAL A 181 8.95 1.72 20.18
N VAL A 182 9.29 2.81 20.86
CA VAL A 182 9.99 3.96 20.28
C VAL A 182 11.39 4.04 20.89
N ASP A 183 12.40 3.67 20.11
CA ASP A 183 13.81 3.72 20.49
C ASP A 183 14.50 4.93 19.86
N PHE A 184 14.93 5.87 20.70
CA PHE A 184 15.77 6.98 20.27
C PHE A 184 17.24 6.67 20.60
N PHE A 185 18.03 6.40 19.54
CA PHE A 185 19.49 6.24 19.58
C PHE A 185 19.99 5.34 20.72
N GLY A 186 19.32 4.21 20.97
CA GLY A 186 19.73 3.20 21.92
C GLY A 186 20.97 2.41 21.46
N PRO A 187 21.98 2.22 22.32
CA PRO A 187 23.05 1.24 22.06
C PRO A 187 22.50 -0.19 22.19
N THR A 188 22.97 -1.12 21.37
CA THR A 188 22.41 -2.48 21.25
C THR A 188 23.49 -3.56 21.41
N ASP A 189 24.47 -3.61 20.52
CA ASP A 189 25.61 -4.53 20.60
C ASP A 189 26.87 -3.80 21.09
N PHE A 190 27.09 -3.84 22.40
CA PHE A 190 28.19 -3.11 23.04
C PHE A 190 29.57 -3.55 22.55
N LEU A 191 29.76 -4.84 22.23
CA LEU A 191 31.07 -5.36 21.77
C LEU A 191 31.50 -4.78 20.42
N GLN A 192 30.56 -4.22 19.65
CA GLN A 192 30.81 -3.65 18.33
C GLN A 192 31.01 -2.13 18.37
N MET A 193 30.66 -1.45 19.47
CA MET A 193 30.57 0.01 19.50
C MET A 193 31.90 0.69 19.17
N ASP A 194 33.02 0.23 19.74
CA ASP A 194 34.33 0.85 19.49
C ASP A 194 34.84 0.63 18.06
N ALA A 195 34.52 -0.52 17.46
CA ALA A 195 34.80 -0.82 16.07
C ALA A 195 33.91 0.00 15.10
N GLN A 196 32.72 0.38 15.54
CA GLN A 196 31.73 1.13 14.76
C GLN A 196 31.79 2.65 14.94
N ARG A 197 32.74 3.16 15.74
CA ARG A 197 32.89 4.59 15.98
C ARG A 197 32.99 5.39 14.68
N VAL A 198 32.19 6.45 14.60
CA VAL A 198 32.20 7.40 13.50
C VAL A 198 33.32 8.42 13.64
N PRO A 199 33.78 9.07 12.55
CA PRO A 199 34.75 10.16 12.64
C PRO A 199 34.31 11.25 13.63
N GLY A 200 35.20 11.62 14.55
CA GLY A 200 34.89 12.60 15.59
C GLY A 200 34.12 12.05 16.80
N SER A 201 34.00 10.72 16.93
CA SER A 201 33.46 10.08 18.14
C SER A 201 34.14 10.60 19.40
N ILE A 202 33.34 10.93 20.42
CA ILE A 202 33.81 11.61 21.64
C ILE A 202 34.04 10.66 22.81
N MET A 203 33.80 9.36 22.63
CA MET A 203 33.89 8.34 23.67
C MET A 203 34.49 7.04 23.13
N ALA A 204 35.16 6.30 24.01
CA ALA A 204 35.48 4.89 23.82
C ALA A 204 34.58 4.06 24.74
N HIS A 205 34.10 2.92 24.24
CA HIS A 205 33.11 2.07 24.89
C HIS A 205 33.72 0.79 25.49
N ASP A 206 34.89 0.35 25.02
CA ASP A 206 35.61 -0.80 25.60
C ASP A 206 36.17 -0.59 27.02
N PRO A 207 36.65 0.60 27.43
CA PRO A 207 37.24 0.81 28.75
C PRO A 207 36.30 0.49 29.92
N ALA A 208 36.86 0.07 31.05
CA ALA A 208 36.10 -0.37 32.22
C ALA A 208 35.23 0.74 32.88
N ASP A 209 35.53 2.01 32.58
CA ASP A 209 34.79 3.18 33.05
C ASP A 209 33.75 3.70 32.05
N SER A 210 33.58 3.04 30.90
CA SER A 210 32.50 3.34 29.95
C SER A 210 31.11 3.03 30.55
N PRO A 211 30.04 3.71 30.09
CA PRO A 211 28.68 3.42 30.52
C PRO A 211 28.28 1.95 30.37
N GLU A 212 28.66 1.33 29.25
CA GLU A 212 28.33 -0.05 28.92
C GLU A 212 29.11 -1.03 29.83
N SER A 213 30.38 -0.77 30.09
CA SER A 213 31.20 -1.56 31.02
C SER A 213 30.69 -1.46 32.46
N GLN A 214 30.32 -0.25 32.88
CA GLN A 214 29.71 -0.02 34.20
C GLN A 214 28.31 -0.61 34.33
N LEU A 215 27.63 -0.94 33.23
CA LEU A 215 26.35 -1.62 33.24
C LEU A 215 26.53 -3.12 33.51
N VAL A 216 27.52 -3.76 32.89
CA VAL A 216 27.76 -5.22 33.01
C VAL A 216 28.72 -5.61 34.15
N GLY A 217 29.27 -4.63 34.86
CA GLY A 217 30.11 -4.82 36.05
C GLY A 217 31.61 -4.96 35.77
N GLY A 218 32.09 -4.46 34.62
CA GLY A 218 33.49 -4.49 34.22
C GLY A 218 33.66 -4.26 32.72
N ALA A 219 34.90 -4.20 32.24
CA ALA A 219 35.20 -4.00 30.82
C ALA A 219 34.40 -4.98 29.93
N ILE A 220 33.67 -4.46 28.94
CA ILE A 220 32.77 -5.26 28.08
C ILE A 220 33.50 -6.40 27.35
N GLN A 221 34.73 -6.14 26.88
CA GLN A 221 35.56 -7.14 26.20
C GLN A 221 35.97 -8.32 27.11
N SER A 222 35.93 -8.14 28.44
CA SER A 222 36.21 -9.21 29.40
C SER A 222 34.96 -9.96 29.89
N HIS A 223 33.76 -9.52 29.51
CA HIS A 223 32.48 -10.09 29.96
C HIS A 223 31.48 -10.34 28.81
N PRO A 224 31.89 -10.99 27.71
CA PRO A 224 31.04 -11.14 26.52
C PRO A 224 29.71 -11.85 26.82
N ASP A 225 29.69 -12.83 27.73
CA ASP A 225 28.47 -13.54 28.12
C ASP A 225 27.45 -12.62 28.79
N ARG A 226 27.91 -11.68 29.64
CA ARG A 226 27.02 -10.70 30.27
C ARG A 226 26.55 -9.66 29.27
N VAL A 227 27.43 -9.21 28.38
CA VAL A 227 27.09 -8.28 27.30
C VAL A 227 26.03 -8.88 26.37
N ALA A 228 26.14 -10.17 26.05
CA ALA A 228 25.13 -10.87 25.26
C ALA A 228 23.74 -10.81 25.91
N THR A 229 23.65 -10.93 27.24
CA THR A 229 22.34 -10.77 27.92
C THR A 229 21.78 -9.35 27.90
N ALA A 230 22.63 -8.35 27.66
CA ALA A 230 22.24 -6.96 27.51
C ALA A 230 22.00 -6.57 26.04
N ASN A 231 22.19 -7.48 25.08
CA ASN A 231 21.99 -7.19 23.67
C ASN A 231 20.55 -7.52 23.25
N PRO A 232 19.70 -6.53 22.88
CA PRO A 232 18.33 -6.80 22.48
C PRO A 232 18.22 -7.67 21.22
N ILE A 233 19.24 -7.69 20.35
CA ILE A 233 19.30 -8.51 19.13
C ILE A 233 19.23 -10.00 19.46
N THR A 234 19.79 -10.41 20.60
CA THR A 234 19.82 -11.81 21.06
C THR A 234 18.43 -12.41 21.26
N TYR A 235 17.42 -11.57 21.46
CA TYR A 235 16.07 -11.99 21.79
C TYR A 235 15.07 -11.74 20.68
N VAL A 236 15.50 -11.23 19.53
CA VAL A 236 14.59 -10.85 18.44
C VAL A 236 13.83 -12.07 17.92
N THR A 237 12.50 -11.95 17.85
CA THR A 237 11.60 -12.96 17.27
C THR A 237 10.52 -12.32 16.40
N ALA A 238 9.87 -13.10 15.55
CA ALA A 238 8.78 -12.61 14.70
C ALA A 238 7.53 -12.14 15.48
N ASP A 239 7.40 -12.53 16.76
CA ASP A 239 6.29 -12.15 17.64
C ASP A 239 6.53 -10.82 18.39
N ASP A 240 7.68 -10.18 18.16
CA ASP A 240 8.04 -8.93 18.81
C ASP A 240 7.13 -7.76 18.36
N PRO A 241 6.91 -6.75 19.23
CA PRO A 241 6.05 -5.63 18.92
C PRO A 241 6.63 -4.73 17.82
N ALA A 242 5.81 -3.83 17.26
CA ALA A 242 6.30 -2.88 16.28
C ALA A 242 7.34 -1.91 16.88
N PHE A 243 8.34 -1.52 16.07
CA PHE A 243 9.42 -0.60 16.45
C PHE A 243 9.45 0.66 15.58
N LEU A 244 9.66 1.80 16.23
CA LEU A 244 10.13 3.05 15.62
C LEU A 244 11.51 3.36 16.19
N ILE A 245 12.54 3.29 15.35
CA ILE A 245 13.92 3.61 15.71
C ILE A 245 14.28 4.95 15.09
N MET A 246 14.75 5.91 15.89
CA MET A 246 15.15 7.23 15.40
C MET A 246 16.57 7.57 15.89
N HIS A 247 17.47 7.84 14.95
CA HIS A 247 18.89 8.05 15.26
C HIS A 247 19.48 9.11 14.33
N GLY A 248 20.24 10.05 14.87
CA GLY A 248 21.01 11.01 14.06
C GLY A 248 22.24 10.37 13.43
N ASP A 249 22.55 10.69 12.17
CA ASP A 249 23.69 10.11 11.45
C ASP A 249 25.04 10.77 11.78
N ASP A 250 25.05 11.91 12.48
CA ASP A 250 26.24 12.55 13.09
C ASP A 250 26.26 12.36 14.62
N ASP A 251 25.69 11.25 15.12
CA ASP A 251 25.80 10.88 16.53
C ASP A 251 27.23 10.42 16.86
N ARG A 252 27.98 11.32 17.50
CA ARG A 252 29.36 11.09 17.92
C ARG A 252 29.49 10.40 19.29
N LEU A 253 28.37 10.11 19.96
CA LEU A 253 28.36 9.43 21.26
C LEU A 253 27.93 7.97 21.13
N VAL A 254 26.84 7.69 20.42
CA VAL A 254 26.40 6.33 20.12
C VAL A 254 26.50 6.15 18.62
N PRO A 255 27.29 5.19 18.10
CA PRO A 255 27.36 4.98 16.66
C PRO A 255 26.00 4.63 16.07
N ILE A 256 25.59 5.29 14.98
CA ILE A 256 24.34 4.99 14.28
C ILE A 256 24.23 3.52 13.84
N HIS A 257 25.37 2.89 13.58
CA HIS A 257 25.49 1.46 13.27
C HIS A 257 24.79 0.56 14.31
N GLN A 258 24.66 0.97 15.57
CA GLN A 258 23.91 0.25 16.60
C GLN A 258 22.41 0.14 16.27
N SER A 259 21.83 1.19 15.70
CA SER A 259 20.45 1.17 15.20
C SER A 259 20.35 0.43 13.87
N GLU A 260 21.37 0.51 13.00
CA GLU A 260 21.37 -0.22 11.71
C GLU A 260 21.42 -1.74 11.90
N ILE A 261 22.29 -2.24 12.80
CA ILE A 261 22.36 -3.69 13.08
C ILE A 261 21.07 -4.19 13.74
N PHE A 262 20.41 -3.35 14.54
CA PHE A 262 19.17 -3.72 15.21
C PHE A 262 17.97 -3.69 14.25
N ASP A 263 17.84 -2.64 13.43
CA ASP A 263 16.86 -2.58 12.33
C ASP A 263 17.01 -3.79 11.41
N LYS A 264 18.25 -4.14 11.04
CA LYS A 264 18.52 -5.33 10.23
C LYS A 264 18.02 -6.61 10.91
N ALA A 265 18.35 -6.83 12.18
CA ALA A 265 17.91 -8.03 12.91
C ALA A 265 16.36 -8.11 13.00
N LEU A 266 15.69 -7.00 13.28
CA LEU A 266 14.23 -6.91 13.33
C LEU A 266 13.60 -7.20 11.97
N ARG A 267 14.15 -6.65 10.87
CA ARG A 267 13.69 -6.93 9.50
C ARG A 267 13.89 -8.38 9.09
N GLU A 268 15.04 -8.97 9.43
CA GLU A 268 15.34 -10.38 9.15
C GLU A 268 14.37 -11.32 9.89
N ALA A 269 13.92 -10.94 11.07
CA ALA A 269 12.88 -11.64 11.83
C ALA A 269 11.44 -11.25 11.44
N VAL A 270 11.26 -10.39 10.43
CA VAL A 270 9.94 -9.97 9.90
C VAL A 270 9.11 -9.17 10.92
N VAL A 271 9.76 -8.43 11.82
CA VAL A 271 9.11 -7.51 12.76
C VAL A 271 8.73 -6.19 12.05
N ASP A 272 7.60 -5.57 12.40
CA ASP A 272 7.19 -4.25 11.89
C ASP A 272 8.13 -3.16 12.44
N VAL A 273 9.15 -2.79 11.68
CA VAL A 273 10.15 -1.79 12.07
C VAL A 273 10.25 -0.64 11.08
N THR A 274 10.18 0.59 11.62
CA THR A 274 10.49 1.83 10.92
C THR A 274 11.77 2.41 11.50
N PHE A 275 12.86 2.42 10.71
CA PHE A 275 14.10 3.08 11.08
C PHE A 275 14.21 4.43 10.35
N VAL A 276 14.39 5.50 11.12
CA VAL A 276 14.50 6.88 10.65
C VAL A 276 15.89 7.41 11.00
N PRO A 277 16.88 7.28 10.09
CA PRO A 277 18.12 8.01 10.19
C PRO A 277 17.86 9.50 9.94
N ILE A 278 18.36 10.38 10.81
CA ILE A 278 18.12 11.81 10.74
C ILE A 278 19.41 12.51 10.32
N ALA A 279 19.41 12.97 9.07
CA ALA A 279 20.55 13.61 8.44
C ALA A 279 21.05 14.84 9.21
N GLY A 280 22.35 14.87 9.51
CA GLY A 280 23.04 15.94 10.22
C GLY A 280 22.70 16.08 11.70
N ALA A 281 21.84 15.21 12.25
CA ALA A 281 21.52 15.25 13.67
C ALA A 281 22.55 14.45 14.48
N GLY A 282 22.91 14.97 15.65
CA GLY A 282 23.75 14.27 16.62
C GLY A 282 22.95 13.69 17.79
N HIS A 283 23.67 13.24 18.83
CA HIS A 283 23.07 12.64 20.02
C HIS A 283 21.98 13.53 20.65
N GLY A 284 20.83 12.94 20.94
CA GLY A 284 19.71 13.65 21.56
C GLY A 284 18.77 14.37 20.59
N LEU A 285 19.04 14.35 19.28
CA LEU A 285 18.19 14.90 18.21
C LEU A 285 17.76 16.36 18.49
N ARG A 286 18.70 17.17 19.00
CA ARG A 286 18.41 18.56 19.37
C ARG A 286 18.02 19.37 18.13
N GLY A 287 16.94 20.14 18.25
CA GLY A 287 16.43 20.97 17.15
C GLY A 287 15.67 20.19 16.08
N VAL A 288 15.50 18.87 16.24
CA VAL A 288 14.69 18.04 15.36
C VAL A 288 13.32 17.85 15.98
N ASP A 289 12.27 18.22 15.26
CA ASP A 289 10.90 17.90 15.66
C ASP A 289 10.60 16.44 15.29
N THR A 290 10.36 15.63 16.34
CA THR A 290 10.05 14.20 16.23
C THR A 290 8.61 13.90 16.65
N SER A 291 7.85 14.93 17.04
CA SER A 291 6.55 14.78 17.68
C SER A 291 5.52 14.12 16.78
N GLU A 292 5.48 14.48 15.49
CA GLU A 292 4.54 13.91 14.52
C GLU A 292 4.77 12.42 14.31
N GLN A 293 6.01 12.00 14.06
CA GLN A 293 6.36 10.60 13.79
C GLN A 293 6.06 9.72 15.00
N VAL A 294 6.45 10.17 16.20
CA VAL A 294 6.15 9.46 17.45
C VAL A 294 4.65 9.39 17.71
N THR A 295 3.91 10.48 17.42
CA THR A 295 2.45 10.51 17.61
C THR A 295 1.72 9.61 16.65
N ALA A 296 2.05 9.66 15.36
CA ALA A 296 1.47 8.81 14.34
C ALA A 296 1.72 7.33 14.63
N PHE A 297 2.93 7.00 15.09
CA PHE A 297 3.28 5.65 15.49
C PHE A 297 2.43 5.16 16.68
N PHE A 298 2.31 5.95 17.75
CA PHE A 298 1.45 5.58 18.88
C PHE A 298 -0.04 5.51 18.51
N ASP A 299 -0.55 6.42 17.70
CA ASP A 299 -1.95 6.39 17.24
C ASP A 299 -2.24 5.13 16.42
N ARG A 300 -1.33 4.76 15.51
CA ARG A 300 -1.45 3.53 14.69
C ARG A 300 -1.50 2.28 15.57
N HIS A 301 -0.57 2.15 16.52
CA HIS A 301 -0.39 0.88 17.25
C HIS A 301 -1.21 0.78 18.55
N LEU A 302 -1.44 1.89 19.26
CA LEU A 302 -2.16 1.88 20.54
C LEU A 302 -3.64 2.22 20.39
N ARG A 303 -4.01 3.06 19.42
CA ARG A 303 -5.41 3.47 19.24
C ARG A 303 -6.10 2.74 18.09
N GLN A 304 -5.34 2.05 17.23
CA GLN A 304 -5.85 1.39 16.02
C GLN A 304 -6.66 2.37 15.15
N THR A 305 -6.38 3.67 15.31
CA THR A 305 -6.89 4.70 14.43
C THR A 305 -6.03 4.65 13.18
N GLU A 306 -6.60 4.21 12.06
CA GLU A 306 -6.11 4.62 10.75
C GLU A 306 -6.05 6.15 10.80
N THR A 307 -4.83 6.69 10.84
CA THR A 307 -4.63 8.13 11.05
C THR A 307 -5.25 8.91 9.90
N ARG A 308 -6.47 9.42 10.12
CA ARG A 308 -6.89 10.71 9.58
C ARG A 308 -6.03 11.77 10.27
N SER A 309 -4.87 12.07 9.68
CA SER A 309 -4.03 13.19 10.09
C SER A 309 -4.84 14.49 10.04
N THR A 310 -4.98 15.15 11.19
CA THR A 310 -5.42 16.56 11.25
C THR A 310 -4.22 17.44 10.95
N HIS A 311 -4.09 17.77 9.67
CA HIS A 311 -3.11 18.70 9.11
C HIS A 311 -3.09 20.07 9.83
N ASN A 312 -1.88 20.58 10.10
CA ASN A 312 -1.58 21.98 9.81
C ASN A 312 -0.15 22.13 9.25
N ALA A 313 -0.09 22.20 7.92
CA ALA A 313 0.92 22.85 7.07
C ALA A 313 2.39 22.38 7.07
N TYR A 314 2.63 21.11 6.70
CA TYR A 314 3.45 20.83 5.51
C TYR A 314 2.54 20.12 4.50
N ALA A 315 2.70 20.41 3.20
CA ALA A 315 1.71 20.16 2.16
C ALA A 315 1.07 18.76 2.27
N ALA A 316 -0.28 18.70 2.25
CA ALA A 316 -1.00 17.45 2.04
C ALA A 316 -0.37 16.69 0.86
N ASP A 317 -0.34 15.35 0.94
CA ASP A 317 0.03 14.49 -0.19
C ASP A 317 -0.52 15.12 -1.47
N PRO A 318 0.32 15.40 -2.48
CA PRO A 318 -0.17 16.05 -3.68
C PRO A 318 -1.34 15.23 -4.25
N PRO A 319 -2.43 15.90 -4.67
CA PRO A 319 -3.62 15.19 -5.10
C PRO A 319 -3.27 14.25 -6.25
N ARG A 320 -3.60 12.96 -6.09
CA ARG A 320 -3.37 11.94 -7.11
C ARG A 320 -4.53 11.90 -8.08
N MET A 321 -4.23 11.77 -9.37
CA MET A 321 -5.23 11.84 -10.43
C MET A 321 -6.10 10.58 -10.47
N LYS A 322 -7.43 10.74 -10.42
CA LYS A 322 -8.35 9.62 -10.69
C LYS A 322 -8.16 9.12 -12.11
N ARG A 323 -8.26 7.81 -12.35
CA ARG A 323 -8.09 7.21 -13.68
C ARG A 323 -9.03 7.82 -14.71
N ALA A 324 -10.26 8.13 -14.31
CA ALA A 324 -11.25 8.81 -15.13
C ALA A 324 -10.81 10.17 -15.73
N ASN A 325 -9.75 10.77 -15.19
CA ASN A 325 -9.18 12.05 -15.65
C ASN A 325 -7.78 11.90 -16.24
N ALA A 326 -7.21 10.69 -16.25
CA ALA A 326 -5.89 10.45 -16.78
C ALA A 326 -5.88 10.47 -18.30
N PHE A 327 -4.87 11.11 -18.88
CA PHE A 327 -4.67 11.19 -20.32
C PHE A 327 -3.46 10.36 -20.77
N LEU A 328 -2.41 10.30 -19.95
CA LEU A 328 -1.16 9.63 -20.27
C LEU A 328 -0.71 8.72 -19.14
N GLY A 329 -0.55 7.43 -19.44
CA GLY A 329 -0.02 6.44 -18.52
C GLY A 329 1.26 5.76 -18.99
N ILE A 330 1.87 5.01 -18.09
CA ILE A 330 2.95 4.07 -18.40
C ILE A 330 2.72 2.77 -17.62
N HIS A 331 2.97 1.64 -18.27
CA HIS A 331 2.77 0.32 -17.72
C HIS A 331 4.10 -0.45 -17.71
N PHE A 332 4.42 -1.10 -16.61
CA PHE A 332 5.52 -2.05 -16.51
C PHE A 332 5.01 -3.44 -16.15
N ASP A 333 5.31 -4.42 -17.00
CA ASP A 333 4.97 -5.82 -16.72
C ASP A 333 6.24 -6.64 -16.50
N PHE A 334 6.27 -7.31 -15.35
CA PHE A 334 7.39 -8.12 -14.90
C PHE A 334 7.15 -9.61 -15.13
N HIS A 335 5.90 -10.08 -15.08
CA HIS A 335 5.53 -11.50 -15.12
C HIS A 335 6.49 -12.38 -14.29
N VAL A 336 6.54 -12.11 -12.99
CA VAL A 336 7.39 -12.85 -12.06
C VAL A 336 7.03 -14.35 -12.04
N GLY A 337 7.99 -15.20 -11.69
CA GLY A 337 7.77 -16.63 -11.54
C GLY A 337 8.73 -17.28 -10.55
N ASP A 338 8.64 -18.60 -10.44
CA ASP A 338 9.46 -19.44 -9.55
C ASP A 338 10.98 -19.37 -9.81
N ASP A 339 11.39 -18.95 -11.00
CA ASP A 339 12.77 -18.73 -11.39
C ASP A 339 13.33 -17.36 -10.93
N CYS A 340 12.50 -16.45 -10.41
CA CYS A 340 12.94 -15.17 -9.88
C CYS A 340 13.45 -15.31 -8.43
N LYS A 341 14.77 -15.15 -8.23
CA LYS A 341 15.44 -15.33 -6.92
C LYS A 341 15.95 -14.04 -6.27
N SER A 342 15.77 -12.90 -6.92
CA SER A 342 16.37 -11.63 -6.51
C SER A 342 15.46 -10.44 -6.82
N VAL A 343 14.15 -10.62 -6.67
CA VAL A 343 13.14 -9.58 -6.90
C VAL A 343 13.44 -8.37 -6.02
N GLY A 344 13.44 -7.17 -6.61
CA GLY A 344 13.74 -5.92 -5.93
C GLY A 344 15.22 -5.51 -5.93
N LYS A 345 16.16 -6.39 -6.30
CA LYS A 345 17.62 -6.16 -6.19
C LYS A 345 18.11 -4.81 -6.73
N ARG A 346 17.55 -4.35 -7.85
CA ARG A 346 17.93 -3.09 -8.51
C ARG A 346 16.80 -2.06 -8.54
N THR A 347 15.68 -2.31 -7.87
CA THR A 347 14.60 -1.33 -7.80
C THR A 347 14.98 -0.29 -6.76
N THR A 348 15.16 0.97 -7.17
CA THR A 348 15.53 2.07 -6.27
C THR A 348 14.57 3.26 -6.43
N PRO A 349 14.48 4.15 -5.44
CA PRO A 349 13.68 5.37 -5.58
C PRO A 349 14.05 6.21 -6.81
N GLU A 350 15.35 6.36 -7.11
CA GLU A 350 15.87 7.15 -8.22
C GLU A 350 15.42 6.58 -9.57
N MET A 351 15.28 5.25 -9.67
CA MET A 351 14.74 4.61 -10.87
C MET A 351 13.29 5.02 -11.12
N VAL A 352 12.47 5.07 -10.07
CA VAL A 352 11.07 5.48 -10.17
C VAL A 352 10.96 6.98 -10.42
N GLU A 353 11.79 7.79 -9.77
CA GLU A 353 11.89 9.23 -10.01
C GLU A 353 12.28 9.52 -11.46
N LEU A 354 13.22 8.76 -12.04
CA LEU A 354 13.61 8.89 -13.44
C LEU A 354 12.43 8.70 -14.40
N VAL A 355 11.55 7.73 -14.14
CA VAL A 355 10.33 7.53 -14.93
C VAL A 355 9.42 8.76 -14.83
N ILE A 356 9.15 9.21 -13.60
CA ILE A 356 8.25 10.34 -13.35
C ILE A 356 8.79 11.63 -13.99
N ASP A 357 10.08 11.90 -13.85
CA ASP A 357 10.72 13.12 -14.34
C ASP A 357 10.76 13.19 -15.87
N LYS A 358 11.07 12.06 -16.52
CA LYS A 358 11.15 11.99 -17.98
C LYS A 358 9.77 11.96 -18.63
N VAL A 359 8.88 11.09 -18.15
CA VAL A 359 7.60 10.78 -18.81
C VAL A 359 6.48 11.72 -18.35
N LYS A 360 6.52 12.17 -17.09
CA LYS A 360 5.44 12.95 -16.45
C LYS A 360 4.06 12.31 -16.63
N PRO A 361 3.91 11.03 -16.25
CA PRO A 361 2.65 10.31 -16.43
C PRO A 361 1.59 10.80 -15.43
N ASP A 362 0.32 10.69 -15.80
CA ASP A 362 -0.82 10.91 -14.90
C ASP A 362 -0.98 9.75 -13.90
N TYR A 363 -0.60 8.53 -14.32
CA TYR A 363 -0.51 7.34 -13.47
C TYR A 363 0.60 6.42 -13.95
N ILE A 364 1.10 5.61 -13.02
CA ILE A 364 2.00 4.49 -13.30
C ILE A 364 1.26 3.19 -12.98
N GLN A 365 1.40 2.20 -13.85
CA GLN A 365 0.91 0.84 -13.64
C GLN A 365 2.09 -0.12 -13.58
N ILE A 366 2.14 -1.00 -12.58
CA ILE A 366 3.22 -2.00 -12.43
C ILE A 366 2.64 -3.38 -12.10
N ASP A 367 3.34 -4.43 -12.53
CA ASP A 367 3.01 -5.81 -12.16
C ASP A 367 2.95 -6.01 -10.66
N CYS A 368 1.88 -6.65 -10.19
CA CYS A 368 1.77 -7.18 -8.82
C CYS A 368 1.61 -8.70 -8.82
N LYS A 369 0.97 -9.28 -9.85
CA LYS A 369 0.82 -10.73 -10.06
C LYS A 369 0.44 -11.01 -11.52
N GLY A 370 1.31 -11.66 -12.28
CA GLY A 370 1.02 -12.11 -13.65
C GLY A 370 0.30 -13.46 -13.74
N HIS A 371 0.02 -13.94 -14.96
CA HIS A 371 -0.72 -15.20 -15.20
C HIS A 371 -0.09 -16.45 -14.56
N ARG A 372 1.24 -16.44 -14.36
CA ARG A 372 1.95 -17.53 -13.67
C ARG A 372 1.50 -17.70 -12.21
N GLY A 373 0.84 -16.69 -11.62
CA GLY A 373 0.25 -16.76 -10.28
C GLY A 373 1.19 -16.38 -9.13
N TYR A 374 2.41 -15.93 -9.42
CA TYR A 374 3.35 -15.43 -8.43
C TYR A 374 3.27 -13.90 -8.31
N SER A 375 3.40 -13.37 -7.10
CA SER A 375 3.42 -11.93 -6.86
C SER A 375 4.82 -11.32 -6.90
N SER A 376 4.91 -10.12 -7.47
CA SER A 376 6.15 -9.34 -7.61
C SER A 376 6.48 -8.49 -6.37
N TYR A 377 5.67 -8.63 -5.32
CA TYR A 377 5.82 -8.02 -4.01
C TYR A 377 5.62 -9.08 -2.91
N PRO A 378 6.15 -8.88 -1.69
CA PRO A 378 6.13 -9.87 -0.61
C PRO A 378 4.75 -9.96 0.06
N THR A 379 3.76 -10.44 -0.70
CA THR A 379 2.36 -10.57 -0.26
C THR A 379 2.21 -11.51 0.94
N LYS A 380 1.21 -11.25 1.79
CA LYS A 380 0.82 -12.14 2.90
C LYS A 380 -0.34 -13.07 2.56
N VAL A 381 -1.11 -12.75 1.52
CA VAL A 381 -2.33 -13.50 1.14
C VAL A 381 -2.08 -14.49 -0.01
N GLY A 382 -1.19 -14.17 -0.95
CA GLY A 382 -0.96 -14.95 -2.16
C GLY A 382 0.38 -15.68 -2.20
N ASN A 383 0.85 -15.96 -3.42
CA ASN A 383 2.09 -16.69 -3.66
C ASN A 383 3.24 -15.74 -3.99
N PRO A 384 4.04 -15.27 -3.01
CA PRO A 384 5.20 -14.44 -3.31
C PRO A 384 6.23 -15.18 -4.17
N ALA A 385 6.90 -14.43 -5.04
CA ALA A 385 8.09 -14.94 -5.71
C ALA A 385 9.12 -15.46 -4.68
N PRO A 386 9.87 -16.53 -4.99
CA PRO A 386 10.66 -17.24 -3.99
C PRO A 386 11.91 -16.50 -3.48
N GLY A 387 12.27 -15.33 -4.03
CA GLY A 387 13.43 -14.58 -3.56
C GLY A 387 13.25 -13.07 -3.71
N PHE A 388 13.15 -12.39 -2.57
CA PHE A 388 13.09 -10.93 -2.46
C PHE A 388 14.37 -10.39 -1.82
N ILE A 389 14.90 -9.30 -2.37
CA ILE A 389 15.98 -8.48 -1.79
C ILE A 389 15.39 -7.10 -1.50
N GLY A 390 14.27 -7.09 -0.75
CA GLY A 390 13.48 -5.89 -0.43
C GLY A 390 12.04 -5.94 -0.94
N ASP A 391 11.34 -4.81 -0.81
CA ASP A 391 9.95 -4.65 -1.27
C ASP A 391 9.89 -3.61 -2.41
N PRO A 392 9.97 -4.06 -3.69
CA PRO A 392 9.96 -3.13 -4.82
C PRO A 392 8.65 -2.34 -4.90
N LEU A 393 7.51 -2.93 -4.53
CA LEU A 393 6.22 -2.24 -4.58
C LEU A 393 6.18 -1.08 -3.59
N ARG A 394 6.74 -1.25 -2.39
CA ARG A 394 6.86 -0.16 -1.41
C ARG A 394 7.67 1.01 -1.98
N ILE A 395 8.78 0.73 -2.68
CA ILE A 395 9.60 1.76 -3.34
C ILE A 395 8.79 2.52 -4.40
N TRP A 396 8.12 1.82 -5.31
CA TRP A 396 7.24 2.44 -6.31
C TRP A 396 6.16 3.31 -5.67
N ARG A 397 5.51 2.79 -4.61
CA ARG A 397 4.44 3.49 -3.92
C ARG A 397 4.92 4.74 -3.21
N ASP A 398 6.02 4.68 -2.48
CA ASP A 398 6.49 5.82 -1.68
C ASP A 398 6.92 6.97 -2.58
N VAL A 399 7.63 6.67 -3.68
CA VAL A 399 7.98 7.69 -4.68
C VAL A 399 6.74 8.26 -5.35
N THR A 400 5.83 7.43 -5.87
CA THR A 400 4.62 7.93 -6.55
C THR A 400 3.73 8.75 -5.62
N ARG A 401 3.62 8.37 -4.33
CA ARG A 401 2.87 9.11 -3.31
C ARG A 401 3.45 10.51 -3.13
N LYS A 402 4.75 10.60 -2.85
CA LYS A 402 5.49 11.86 -2.69
C LYS A 402 5.39 12.76 -3.92
N ARG A 403 5.31 12.17 -5.11
CA ARG A 403 5.27 12.88 -6.39
C ARG A 403 3.84 13.16 -6.90
N GLY A 404 2.80 12.76 -6.18
CA GLY A 404 1.41 12.98 -6.61
C GLY A 404 0.97 12.16 -7.81
N VAL A 405 1.63 11.05 -8.11
CA VAL A 405 1.31 10.18 -9.24
C VAL A 405 0.48 9.00 -8.74
N SER A 406 -0.60 8.69 -9.43
CA SER A 406 -1.43 7.53 -9.09
C SER A 406 -0.71 6.23 -9.45
N LEU A 407 -0.79 5.22 -8.58
CA LEU A 407 -0.17 3.91 -8.77
C LEU A 407 -1.24 2.83 -8.90
N PHE A 408 -1.23 2.11 -10.01
CA PHE A 408 -2.14 1.01 -10.33
C PHE A 408 -1.40 -0.31 -10.42
N MET A 409 -2.04 -1.39 -10.00
CA MET A 409 -1.47 -2.73 -10.04
C MET A 409 -1.95 -3.49 -11.26
N HIS A 410 -1.04 -4.06 -12.05
CA HIS A 410 -1.36 -5.11 -13.01
C HIS A 410 -1.54 -6.44 -12.25
N TYR A 411 -2.74 -7.01 -12.32
CA TYR A 411 -3.12 -8.21 -11.59
C TYR A 411 -3.79 -9.20 -12.54
N SER A 412 -3.32 -10.44 -12.58
CA SER A 412 -3.98 -11.50 -13.34
C SER A 412 -5.16 -12.08 -12.56
N GLY A 413 -6.38 -11.95 -13.10
CA GLY A 413 -7.61 -12.45 -12.51
C GLY A 413 -7.79 -13.95 -12.70
N VAL A 414 -8.68 -14.36 -13.61
CA VAL A 414 -9.07 -15.77 -13.79
C VAL A 414 -7.89 -16.67 -14.19
N TRP A 415 -6.97 -16.18 -15.03
CA TRP A 415 -5.74 -16.91 -15.33
C TRP A 415 -4.76 -16.85 -14.16
N ASP A 416 -4.60 -17.97 -13.45
CA ASP A 416 -3.72 -18.07 -12.31
C ASP A 416 -3.21 -19.51 -12.17
N PHE A 417 -2.06 -19.78 -12.81
CA PHE A 417 -1.56 -21.14 -12.98
C PHE A 417 -1.14 -21.74 -11.64
N LYS A 418 -0.61 -20.90 -10.74
CA LYS A 418 -0.20 -21.33 -9.41
C LYS A 418 -1.40 -21.63 -8.53
N ALA A 419 -2.42 -20.77 -8.53
CA ALA A 419 -3.61 -20.99 -7.72
C ALA A 419 -4.33 -22.30 -8.10
N VAL A 420 -4.53 -22.58 -9.39
CA VAL A 420 -5.21 -23.82 -9.81
C VAL A 420 -4.33 -25.07 -9.67
N ALA A 421 -3.01 -24.92 -9.65
CA ALA A 421 -2.10 -26.02 -9.32
C ALA A 421 -2.14 -26.37 -7.82
N ASP A 422 -2.20 -25.36 -6.95
CA ASP A 422 -2.24 -25.54 -5.49
C ASP A 422 -3.63 -25.93 -4.99
N HIS A 423 -4.66 -25.43 -5.67
CA HIS A 423 -6.08 -25.65 -5.37
C HIS A 423 -6.82 -26.09 -6.64
N PRO A 424 -6.68 -27.37 -7.07
CA PRO A 424 -7.36 -27.88 -8.26
C PRO A 424 -8.89 -27.78 -8.19
N ASP A 425 -9.46 -27.70 -6.99
CA ASP A 425 -10.89 -27.48 -6.74
C ASP A 425 -11.35 -26.05 -7.06
N TRP A 426 -10.43 -25.10 -7.24
CA TRP A 426 -10.74 -23.73 -7.68
C TRP A 426 -10.77 -23.60 -9.21
N ALA A 427 -10.20 -24.58 -9.92
CA ALA A 427 -10.07 -24.54 -11.38
C ALA A 427 -11.44 -24.71 -12.05
N ALA A 428 -11.61 -24.09 -13.22
CA ALA A 428 -12.70 -24.46 -14.13
C ALA A 428 -12.49 -25.91 -14.60
N ILE A 429 -13.55 -26.70 -14.65
CA ILE A 429 -13.49 -28.06 -15.18
C ILE A 429 -13.66 -28.00 -16.70
N ASN A 430 -12.71 -28.58 -17.43
CA ASN A 430 -12.75 -28.65 -18.89
C ASN A 430 -13.82 -29.64 -19.37
N GLY A 431 -14.18 -29.57 -20.66
CA GLY A 431 -15.15 -30.49 -21.26
C GLY A 431 -14.74 -31.97 -21.27
N ASP A 432 -13.47 -32.29 -20.99
CA ASP A 432 -12.96 -33.65 -20.78
C ASP A 432 -13.02 -34.11 -19.31
N GLY A 433 -13.60 -33.30 -18.43
CA GLY A 433 -13.76 -33.56 -17.00
C GLY A 433 -12.54 -33.25 -16.14
N LYS A 434 -11.44 -32.73 -16.70
CA LYS A 434 -10.23 -32.39 -15.94
C LYS A 434 -10.24 -30.93 -15.48
N PRO A 435 -9.68 -30.62 -14.29
CA PRO A 435 -9.37 -29.24 -13.89
C PRO A 435 -8.49 -28.53 -14.93
N SER A 436 -8.76 -27.26 -15.17
CA SER A 436 -7.90 -26.39 -15.97
C SER A 436 -6.52 -26.24 -15.32
N ASP A 437 -5.46 -26.29 -16.12
CA ASP A 437 -4.09 -26.01 -15.70
C ASP A 437 -3.79 -24.50 -15.60
N ARG A 438 -4.76 -23.65 -15.95
CA ARG A 438 -4.56 -22.20 -16.11
C ARG A 438 -5.65 -21.32 -15.53
N ALA A 439 -6.91 -21.72 -15.63
CA ALA A 439 -8.06 -20.85 -15.38
C ALA A 439 -8.85 -21.29 -14.14
N ALA A 440 -9.01 -20.37 -13.19
CA ALA A 440 -9.96 -20.52 -12.11
C ALA A 440 -11.41 -20.50 -12.62
N SER A 441 -12.33 -21.16 -11.92
CA SER A 441 -13.76 -21.04 -12.23
C SER A 441 -14.28 -19.69 -11.73
N VAL A 442 -15.02 -18.97 -12.58
CA VAL A 442 -15.74 -17.75 -12.19
C VAL A 442 -16.92 -18.03 -11.24
N PHE A 443 -17.29 -19.30 -11.08
CA PHE A 443 -18.29 -19.78 -10.10
C PHE A 443 -17.63 -20.34 -8.83
N GLY A 444 -16.30 -20.46 -8.83
CA GLY A 444 -15.53 -21.05 -7.75
C GLY A 444 -15.12 -20.04 -6.68
N PRO A 445 -14.41 -20.50 -5.63
CA PRO A 445 -14.05 -19.68 -4.48
C PRO A 445 -12.83 -18.76 -4.70
N TYR A 446 -12.23 -18.77 -5.90
CA TYR A 446 -10.99 -18.05 -6.21
C TYR A 446 -11.06 -16.55 -5.87
N ALA A 447 -12.16 -15.89 -6.27
CA ALA A 447 -12.34 -14.47 -6.02
C ALA A 447 -12.31 -14.15 -4.52
N ASP A 448 -13.09 -14.89 -3.74
CA ASP A 448 -13.28 -14.65 -2.31
C ASP A 448 -12.08 -15.10 -1.46
N THR A 449 -11.36 -16.13 -1.91
CA THR A 449 -10.31 -16.75 -1.10
C THR A 449 -8.94 -16.13 -1.37
N LEU A 450 -8.66 -15.72 -2.61
CA LEU A 450 -7.37 -15.18 -3.00
C LEU A 450 -7.46 -13.75 -3.55
N MET A 451 -8.24 -13.53 -4.61
CA MET A 451 -8.18 -12.25 -5.34
C MET A 451 -8.64 -11.06 -4.50
N ILE A 452 -9.83 -11.10 -3.93
CA ILE A 452 -10.38 -10.00 -3.13
C ILE A 452 -9.50 -9.73 -1.90
N PRO A 453 -9.10 -10.73 -1.08
CA PRO A 453 -8.20 -10.49 0.04
C PRO A 453 -6.84 -9.92 -0.37
N GLN A 454 -6.26 -10.37 -1.49
CA GLN A 454 -4.97 -9.87 -1.97
C GLN A 454 -5.07 -8.44 -2.52
N LEU A 455 -6.17 -8.10 -3.20
CA LEU A 455 -6.43 -6.74 -3.65
C LEU A 455 -6.73 -5.79 -2.47
N ARG A 456 -7.36 -6.27 -1.40
CA ARG A 456 -7.50 -5.53 -0.12
C ARG A 456 -6.16 -5.27 0.55
N GLU A 457 -5.23 -6.23 0.50
CA GLU A 457 -3.85 -6.03 0.98
C GLU A 457 -3.17 -4.87 0.23
N LEU A 458 -3.26 -4.85 -1.10
CA LEU A 458 -2.72 -3.77 -1.93
C LEU A 458 -3.39 -2.41 -1.66
N ALA A 459 -4.72 -2.39 -1.52
CA ALA A 459 -5.48 -1.18 -1.24
C ALA A 459 -5.19 -0.60 0.16
N GLY A 460 -5.07 -1.45 1.18
CA GLY A 460 -4.86 -1.04 2.57
C GLY A 460 -3.40 -0.89 2.95
N GLN A 461 -2.62 -1.98 2.92
CA GLN A 461 -1.24 -2.00 3.45
C GLN A 461 -0.25 -1.23 2.58
N TYR A 462 -0.46 -1.23 1.26
CA TYR A 462 0.36 -0.46 0.33
C TYR A 462 -0.28 0.90 0.01
N GLY A 463 -1.60 1.03 0.01
CA GLY A 463 -2.26 2.28 -0.34
C GLY A 463 -2.07 2.64 -1.82
N VAL A 464 -2.11 1.64 -2.70
CA VAL A 464 -2.14 1.87 -4.16
C VAL A 464 -3.52 2.38 -4.58
N ASP A 465 -3.60 3.13 -5.68
CA ASP A 465 -4.82 3.87 -6.06
C ASP A 465 -5.82 3.02 -6.85
N GLY A 466 -5.41 1.83 -7.31
CA GLY A 466 -6.28 0.91 -8.02
C GLY A 466 -5.57 -0.32 -8.60
N VAL A 467 -6.35 -1.08 -9.35
CA VAL A 467 -5.92 -2.29 -10.07
C VAL A 467 -6.45 -2.27 -11.50
N TRP A 468 -5.63 -2.79 -12.40
CA TRP A 468 -5.97 -3.17 -13.76
C TRP A 468 -5.86 -4.69 -13.85
N VAL A 469 -7.01 -5.34 -13.92
CA VAL A 469 -7.12 -6.80 -13.89
C VAL A 469 -7.01 -7.33 -15.31
N ASP A 470 -6.04 -8.19 -15.57
CA ASP A 470 -5.86 -8.88 -16.85
C ASP A 470 -6.25 -10.35 -16.75
N GLY A 471 -6.49 -10.98 -17.90
CA GLY A 471 -6.76 -12.42 -17.99
C GLY A 471 -8.07 -12.87 -17.34
N ASP A 472 -8.88 -11.96 -16.80
CA ASP A 472 -10.23 -12.25 -16.32
C ASP A 472 -11.20 -12.34 -17.50
N CYS A 473 -11.30 -11.31 -18.35
CA CYS A 473 -12.25 -11.29 -19.47
C CYS A 473 -11.93 -12.35 -20.53
N TRP A 474 -10.85 -12.17 -21.29
CA TRP A 474 -10.49 -13.03 -22.41
C TRP A 474 -10.02 -14.43 -21.98
N GLY A 475 -9.64 -14.59 -20.72
CA GLY A 475 -9.19 -15.85 -20.13
C GLY A 475 -10.30 -16.73 -19.56
N THR A 476 -11.51 -16.19 -19.36
CA THR A 476 -12.65 -16.98 -18.84
C THR A 476 -13.02 -18.11 -19.81
N THR A 477 -13.28 -19.29 -19.25
CA THR A 477 -13.62 -20.53 -19.99
C THR A 477 -14.91 -21.16 -19.43
N PRO A 478 -15.64 -21.96 -20.22
CA PRO A 478 -16.72 -22.78 -19.69
C PRO A 478 -16.25 -23.75 -18.59
N ASP A 479 -17.09 -23.96 -17.58
CA ASP A 479 -16.85 -24.82 -16.42
C ASP A 479 -17.86 -25.97 -16.39
N TYR A 480 -17.37 -27.18 -16.58
CA TYR A 480 -18.14 -28.42 -16.59
C TYR A 480 -18.20 -29.11 -15.22
N SER A 481 -17.93 -28.39 -14.13
CA SER A 481 -18.06 -28.93 -12.78
C SER A 481 -19.50 -29.38 -12.51
N GLU A 482 -19.65 -30.41 -11.69
CA GLU A 482 -20.97 -30.99 -11.39
C GLU A 482 -21.96 -29.93 -10.86
N VAL A 483 -21.47 -28.99 -10.04
CA VAL A 483 -22.27 -27.90 -9.48
C VAL A 483 -22.74 -26.94 -10.58
N THR A 484 -21.83 -26.54 -11.48
CA THR A 484 -22.14 -25.63 -12.58
C THR A 484 -23.12 -26.27 -13.57
N VAL A 485 -22.91 -27.53 -13.96
CA VAL A 485 -23.81 -28.27 -14.84
C VAL A 485 -25.20 -28.44 -14.23
N LYS A 486 -25.30 -28.83 -12.95
CA LYS A 486 -26.60 -28.96 -12.26
C LYS A 486 -27.34 -27.62 -12.20
N THR A 487 -26.61 -26.53 -11.94
CA THR A 487 -27.21 -25.19 -11.88
C THR A 487 -27.78 -24.78 -13.24
N PHE A 488 -27.02 -25.01 -14.31
CA PHE A 488 -27.47 -24.76 -15.68
C PHE A 488 -28.70 -25.60 -16.05
N CYS A 489 -28.64 -26.92 -15.86
CA CYS A 489 -29.75 -27.83 -16.17
C CYS A 489 -31.03 -27.43 -15.43
N LYS A 490 -30.91 -26.99 -14.17
CA LYS A 490 -32.04 -26.49 -13.38
C LYS A 490 -32.65 -25.20 -13.96
N GLN A 491 -31.83 -24.31 -14.52
CA GLN A 491 -32.29 -23.02 -15.07
C GLN A 491 -32.89 -23.15 -16.47
N THR A 492 -32.39 -24.08 -17.29
CA THR A 492 -32.77 -24.19 -18.71
C THR A 492 -33.69 -25.37 -19.02
N GLY A 493 -33.76 -26.36 -18.13
CA GLY A 493 -34.43 -27.64 -18.39
C GLY A 493 -33.61 -28.61 -19.23
N ALA A 494 -32.34 -28.32 -19.52
CA ALA A 494 -31.42 -29.25 -20.17
C ALA A 494 -31.15 -30.49 -19.28
N GLU A 495 -30.97 -31.67 -19.88
CA GLU A 495 -30.62 -32.89 -19.15
C GLU A 495 -29.13 -32.94 -18.78
N SER A 496 -28.27 -32.38 -19.63
CA SER A 496 -26.82 -32.30 -19.45
C SER A 496 -26.24 -31.03 -20.10
N ALA A 497 -24.98 -30.71 -19.81
CA ALA A 497 -24.26 -29.65 -20.50
C ALA A 497 -23.95 -30.03 -21.97
N PRO A 498 -24.07 -29.10 -22.92
CA PRO A 498 -23.62 -29.30 -24.30
C PRO A 498 -22.10 -29.19 -24.41
N HIS A 499 -21.47 -29.90 -25.35
CA HIS A 499 -20.01 -29.97 -25.46
C HIS A 499 -19.45 -29.34 -26.73
N LYS A 500 -20.30 -29.12 -27.75
CA LYS A 500 -19.88 -28.50 -29.01
C LYS A 500 -20.97 -27.64 -29.62
N ARG A 501 -20.55 -26.76 -30.52
CA ARG A 501 -21.44 -25.95 -31.34
C ARG A 501 -22.40 -26.85 -32.14
N GLY A 502 -23.69 -26.58 -32.00
CA GLY A 502 -24.77 -27.33 -32.65
C GLY A 502 -25.48 -28.33 -31.72
N ASP A 503 -24.91 -28.64 -30.56
CA ASP A 503 -25.63 -29.37 -29.52
C ASP A 503 -26.82 -28.52 -29.00
N PRO A 504 -27.94 -29.16 -28.59
CA PRO A 504 -29.04 -28.46 -27.92
C PRO A 504 -28.53 -27.65 -26.72
N TYR A 505 -29.08 -26.44 -26.54
CA TYR A 505 -28.69 -25.50 -25.48
C TYR A 505 -27.26 -24.94 -25.53
N TRP A 506 -26.50 -25.14 -26.62
CA TRP A 506 -25.11 -24.65 -26.71
C TRP A 506 -24.98 -23.14 -26.51
N ASN A 507 -25.86 -22.34 -27.11
CA ASN A 507 -25.78 -20.88 -26.99
C ASN A 507 -26.12 -20.43 -25.56
N GLU A 508 -27.15 -21.04 -24.98
CA GLU A 508 -27.59 -20.84 -23.60
C GLU A 508 -26.49 -21.21 -22.61
N TRP A 509 -25.73 -22.28 -22.87
CA TRP A 509 -24.57 -22.68 -22.07
C TRP A 509 -23.46 -21.61 -22.11
N MET A 510 -23.15 -21.10 -23.30
CA MET A 510 -22.15 -20.05 -23.45
C MET A 510 -22.61 -18.74 -22.78
N ASP A 511 -23.88 -18.36 -22.93
CA ASP A 511 -24.44 -17.14 -22.33
C ASP A 511 -24.53 -17.25 -20.80
N PHE A 512 -24.83 -18.44 -20.27
CA PHE A 512 -24.76 -18.73 -18.83
C PHE A 512 -23.36 -18.45 -18.27
N HIS A 513 -22.30 -18.84 -18.99
CA HIS A 513 -20.92 -18.57 -18.57
C HIS A 513 -20.51 -17.11 -18.73
N ARG A 514 -20.97 -16.43 -19.80
CA ARG A 514 -20.78 -14.98 -19.93
C ARG A 514 -21.42 -14.24 -18.78
N GLU A 515 -22.61 -14.66 -18.34
CA GLU A 515 -23.27 -14.09 -17.17
C GLU A 515 -22.54 -14.41 -15.86
N GLY A 516 -21.95 -15.60 -15.75
CA GLY A 516 -21.03 -15.95 -14.68
C GLY A 516 -19.86 -14.96 -14.58
N PHE A 517 -19.22 -14.63 -15.71
CA PHE A 517 -18.17 -13.62 -15.75
C PHE A 517 -18.66 -12.22 -15.36
N ARG A 518 -19.82 -11.77 -15.88
CA ARG A 518 -20.39 -10.47 -15.49
C ARG A 518 -20.65 -10.39 -13.98
N SER A 519 -21.16 -11.48 -13.41
CA SER A 519 -21.40 -11.59 -11.97
C SER A 519 -20.11 -11.59 -11.17
N TYR A 520 -19.09 -12.30 -11.64
CA TYR A 520 -17.74 -12.31 -11.08
C TYR A 520 -17.14 -10.89 -11.03
N VAL A 521 -17.21 -10.14 -12.14
CA VAL A 521 -16.71 -8.76 -12.19
C VAL A 521 -17.46 -7.84 -11.25
N ARG A 522 -18.80 -7.89 -11.24
CA ARG A 522 -19.60 -7.12 -10.27
C ARG A 522 -19.19 -7.42 -8.84
N HIS A 523 -19.07 -8.70 -8.51
CA HIS A 523 -18.75 -9.18 -7.17
C HIS A 523 -17.44 -8.61 -6.64
N TYR A 524 -16.31 -8.85 -7.32
CA TYR A 524 -15.02 -8.38 -6.80
C TYR A 524 -14.91 -6.84 -6.82
N VAL A 525 -15.51 -6.17 -7.80
CA VAL A 525 -15.54 -4.70 -7.85
C VAL A 525 -16.31 -4.12 -6.67
N ASP A 526 -17.50 -4.66 -6.40
CA ASP A 526 -18.37 -4.16 -5.32
C ASP A 526 -17.78 -4.46 -3.94
N GLU A 527 -17.19 -5.64 -3.73
CA GLU A 527 -16.50 -6.03 -2.49
C GLU A 527 -15.24 -5.17 -2.20
N LEU A 528 -14.52 -4.77 -3.24
CA LEU A 528 -13.37 -3.87 -3.11
C LEU A 528 -13.82 -2.44 -2.86
N ARG A 529 -14.86 -1.96 -3.54
CA ARG A 529 -15.41 -0.63 -3.30
C ARG A 529 -16.03 -0.50 -1.91
N ALA A 530 -16.68 -1.55 -1.40
CA ALA A 530 -17.26 -1.57 -0.08
C ALA A 530 -16.19 -1.45 1.02
N SER A 531 -15.08 -2.16 0.88
CA SER A 531 -13.97 -2.12 1.86
C SER A 531 -13.02 -0.94 1.66
N HIS A 532 -12.80 -0.50 0.42
CA HIS A 532 -11.88 0.57 0.04
C HIS A 532 -12.51 1.50 -1.02
N PRO A 533 -13.39 2.46 -0.64
CA PRO A 533 -14.15 3.28 -1.60
C PRO A 533 -13.31 4.15 -2.55
N GLY A 534 -12.04 4.39 -2.23
CA GLY A 534 -11.10 5.13 -3.07
C GLY A 534 -10.34 4.26 -4.09
N PHE A 535 -10.42 2.93 -3.97
CA PHE A 535 -9.70 1.99 -4.81
C PHE A 535 -10.40 1.83 -6.17
N GLN A 536 -9.66 2.05 -7.25
CA GLN A 536 -10.20 2.07 -8.61
C GLN A 536 -9.94 0.75 -9.32
N VAL A 537 -10.99 0.13 -9.87
CA VAL A 537 -10.89 -1.18 -10.52
C VAL A 537 -11.17 -1.06 -12.01
N ILE A 538 -10.29 -1.63 -12.84
CA ILE A 538 -10.43 -1.74 -14.29
C ILE A 538 -10.27 -3.21 -14.64
N SER A 539 -11.13 -3.75 -15.50
CA SER A 539 -10.99 -5.10 -16.05
C SER A 539 -10.59 -4.97 -17.52
N ASN A 540 -9.41 -5.48 -17.87
CA ASN A 540 -8.86 -5.40 -19.21
C ASN A 540 -9.80 -6.09 -20.20
N TRP A 541 -10.19 -5.37 -21.24
CA TRP A 541 -11.13 -5.81 -22.28
C TRP A 541 -12.58 -6.07 -21.85
N ALA A 542 -12.96 -5.91 -20.58
CA ALA A 542 -14.39 -5.93 -20.23
C ALA A 542 -15.11 -4.72 -20.84
N PHE A 543 -16.29 -4.94 -21.41
CA PHE A 543 -17.12 -3.93 -22.08
C PHE A 543 -16.43 -3.20 -23.25
N SER A 544 -15.55 -3.92 -23.95
CA SER A 544 -14.72 -3.42 -25.06
C SER A 544 -15.05 -4.13 -26.39
N ASP A 545 -14.13 -4.15 -27.36
CA ASP A 545 -14.34 -4.87 -28.62
C ASP A 545 -14.37 -6.41 -28.47
N HIS A 546 -13.92 -6.97 -27.35
CA HIS A 546 -14.12 -8.39 -26.98
C HIS A 546 -15.45 -8.66 -26.27
N MET A 547 -16.05 -7.60 -25.74
CA MET A 547 -17.30 -7.65 -24.99
C MET A 547 -18.18 -6.46 -25.39
N PRO A 548 -18.75 -6.46 -26.62
CA PRO A 548 -19.50 -5.32 -27.17
C PRO A 548 -20.89 -5.20 -26.54
N GLU A 549 -20.92 -4.98 -25.24
CA GLU A 549 -22.11 -4.94 -24.38
C GLU A 549 -22.13 -3.66 -23.57
N ALA A 550 -23.28 -3.34 -22.98
CA ALA A 550 -23.39 -2.24 -22.04
C ALA A 550 -22.56 -2.53 -20.78
N VAL A 551 -21.95 -1.49 -20.21
CA VAL A 551 -21.22 -1.60 -18.95
C VAL A 551 -22.16 -2.05 -17.82
N SER A 552 -21.91 -3.26 -17.30
CA SER A 552 -22.75 -3.89 -16.28
C SER A 552 -22.08 -4.03 -14.92
N ALA A 553 -20.93 -3.39 -14.70
CA ALA A 553 -20.18 -3.43 -13.46
C ALA A 553 -19.62 -2.04 -13.11
N ASN A 554 -19.33 -1.82 -11.83
CA ASN A 554 -18.98 -0.52 -11.28
C ASN A 554 -17.48 -0.17 -11.44
N VAL A 555 -16.92 -0.47 -12.60
CA VAL A 555 -15.51 -0.23 -12.94
C VAL A 555 -15.22 1.28 -13.04
N ALA A 556 -13.96 1.66 -12.81
CA ALA A 556 -13.53 3.06 -12.80
C ALA A 556 -13.28 3.65 -14.21
N GLY A 557 -13.19 2.80 -15.22
CA GLY A 557 -12.91 3.14 -16.61
C GLY A 557 -12.79 1.88 -17.45
N LEU A 558 -12.77 2.04 -18.76
CA LEU A 558 -12.55 0.96 -19.71
C LEU A 558 -11.10 0.97 -20.20
N SER A 559 -10.51 -0.19 -20.42
CA SER A 559 -9.15 -0.29 -20.90
C SER A 559 -8.95 -1.58 -21.70
N GLY A 560 -7.92 -1.56 -22.53
CA GLY A 560 -7.53 -2.62 -23.45
C GLY A 560 -6.07 -2.43 -23.85
N ASP A 561 -5.42 -3.46 -24.34
CA ASP A 561 -4.23 -3.29 -25.16
C ASP A 561 -4.57 -3.32 -26.64
N PHE A 562 -3.61 -3.36 -27.56
CA PHE A 562 -3.90 -3.61 -28.96
C PHE A 562 -2.75 -4.32 -29.62
N SER A 563 -3.05 -5.02 -30.71
CA SER A 563 -2.15 -5.99 -31.33
C SER A 563 -0.77 -5.38 -31.59
N PRO A 564 0.32 -5.92 -31.02
CA PRO A 564 1.66 -5.40 -31.25
C PRO A 564 2.11 -5.57 -32.71
N ASP A 565 1.47 -6.49 -33.44
CA ASP A 565 1.79 -6.84 -34.83
C ASP A 565 0.86 -6.15 -35.86
N ASP A 566 -0.26 -5.58 -35.43
CA ASP A 566 -1.25 -4.84 -36.25
C ASP A 566 -1.79 -3.63 -35.47
N SER A 567 -0.87 -2.85 -34.90
CA SER A 567 -1.18 -1.87 -33.85
C SER A 567 -2.11 -0.75 -34.30
N LEU A 568 -1.89 -0.21 -35.50
CA LEU A 568 -2.73 0.89 -36.01
C LEU A 568 -4.17 0.46 -36.26
N ASN A 569 -4.39 -0.68 -36.92
CA ASN A 569 -5.75 -1.11 -37.28
C ASN A 569 -6.51 -1.64 -36.06
N SER A 570 -5.83 -2.35 -35.17
CA SER A 570 -6.45 -2.80 -33.92
C SER A 570 -6.79 -1.63 -33.00
N ALA A 571 -5.92 -0.62 -32.84
CA ALA A 571 -6.24 0.59 -32.07
C ALA A 571 -7.43 1.37 -32.66
N ARG A 572 -7.50 1.50 -33.99
CA ARG A 572 -8.63 2.16 -34.69
C ARG A 572 -9.97 1.50 -34.41
N PHE A 573 -9.99 0.17 -34.34
CA PHE A 573 -11.20 -0.61 -34.09
C PHE A 573 -11.57 -0.60 -32.61
N ALA A 574 -10.63 -0.93 -31.73
CA ALA A 574 -10.84 -0.97 -30.29
C ALA A 574 -11.28 0.39 -29.74
N GLY A 575 -10.63 1.49 -30.14
CA GLY A 575 -10.98 2.82 -29.67
C GLY A 575 -12.42 3.22 -30.05
N ARG A 576 -12.87 2.84 -31.25
CA ARG A 576 -14.26 3.09 -31.70
C ARG A 576 -15.30 2.22 -30.98
N CYS A 577 -14.90 1.06 -30.47
CA CYS A 577 -15.79 0.24 -29.64
C CYS A 577 -15.92 0.82 -28.22
N LEU A 578 -14.98 1.68 -27.80
CA LEU A 578 -14.94 2.29 -26.47
C LEU A 578 -15.51 3.71 -26.42
N GLU A 579 -15.38 4.49 -27.49
CA GLU A 579 -15.69 5.93 -27.49
C GLU A 579 -17.15 6.26 -27.08
N ASP A 580 -18.09 5.37 -27.40
CA ASP A 580 -19.53 5.58 -27.14
C ASP A 580 -20.06 4.79 -25.93
N GLN A 581 -19.21 4.16 -25.13
CA GLN A 581 -19.62 3.42 -23.93
C GLN A 581 -20.04 4.33 -22.76
N GLY A 582 -19.88 5.65 -22.90
CA GLY A 582 -20.24 6.62 -21.85
C GLY A 582 -19.32 6.59 -20.63
N MET A 583 -18.15 5.95 -20.74
CA MET A 583 -17.14 5.84 -19.69
C MET A 583 -15.79 6.38 -20.14
N PRO A 584 -14.96 6.93 -19.22
CA PRO A 584 -13.56 7.21 -19.50
C PRO A 584 -12.85 5.93 -19.93
N TRP A 585 -11.96 6.05 -20.91
CA TRP A 585 -11.24 4.90 -21.43
C TRP A 585 -9.81 5.23 -21.84
N ASP A 586 -8.95 4.23 -21.78
CA ASP A 586 -7.58 4.30 -22.29
C ASP A 586 -7.22 3.03 -23.08
N LEU A 587 -6.22 3.14 -23.97
CA LEU A 587 -5.69 1.98 -24.69
C LEU A 587 -4.17 1.89 -24.57
N MET A 588 -3.69 0.66 -24.46
CA MET A 588 -2.29 0.33 -24.26
C MET A 588 -1.61 -0.20 -25.51
N SER A 589 -0.55 0.48 -25.94
CA SER A 589 0.40 -0.09 -26.90
C SER A 589 1.46 -0.93 -26.19
N TRP A 590 2.01 -1.90 -26.90
CA TRP A 590 3.26 -2.54 -26.46
C TRP A 590 4.44 -1.71 -26.96
N SER A 591 5.36 -1.34 -26.06
CA SER A 591 6.53 -0.52 -26.41
C SER A 591 7.52 -1.26 -27.31
N PHE A 592 7.34 -2.56 -27.54
CA PHE A 592 8.27 -3.41 -28.26
C PHE A 592 7.57 -4.24 -29.34
N SER A 593 8.37 -4.71 -30.31
CA SER A 593 7.91 -5.64 -31.33
C SER A 593 7.89 -7.06 -30.78
N ARG A 594 6.78 -7.79 -30.97
CA ARG A 594 6.70 -9.22 -30.61
C ARG A 594 7.67 -10.07 -31.43
N LYS A 595 7.88 -9.73 -32.71
CA LYS A 595 8.77 -10.47 -33.63
C LYS A 595 10.24 -10.36 -33.26
N THR A 596 10.70 -9.18 -32.84
CA THR A 596 12.12 -8.93 -32.60
C THR A 596 12.47 -8.77 -31.12
N GLY A 597 11.46 -8.58 -30.25
CA GLY A 597 11.63 -8.27 -28.83
C GLY A 597 12.18 -6.87 -28.55
N LYS A 598 12.54 -6.09 -29.59
CA LYS A 598 13.18 -4.77 -29.50
C LYS A 598 12.15 -3.67 -29.27
N GLN A 599 12.58 -2.64 -28.53
CA GLN A 599 11.85 -1.39 -28.34
C GLN A 599 11.52 -0.74 -29.71
N LYS A 600 10.26 -0.37 -29.90
CA LYS A 600 9.78 0.41 -31.05
C LYS A 600 10.34 1.84 -30.95
N PRO A 601 10.67 2.48 -32.08
CA PRO A 601 11.10 3.87 -32.07
C PRO A 601 9.94 4.80 -31.65
N ALA A 602 10.28 6.00 -31.15
CA ALA A 602 9.29 6.97 -30.70
C ALA A 602 8.26 7.31 -31.79
N VAL A 603 8.70 7.50 -33.04
CA VAL A 603 7.81 7.79 -34.18
C VAL A 603 6.71 6.74 -34.38
N GLN A 604 7.02 5.45 -34.16
CA GLN A 604 6.03 4.39 -34.30
C GLN A 604 5.03 4.44 -33.14
N LEU A 605 5.50 4.63 -31.90
CA LEU A 605 4.61 4.77 -30.74
C LEU A 605 3.74 6.04 -30.82
N MET A 606 4.25 7.13 -31.39
CA MET A 606 3.45 8.34 -31.66
C MET A 606 2.33 8.06 -32.66
N GLN A 607 2.57 7.25 -33.71
CA GLN A 607 1.53 6.87 -34.67
C GLN A 607 0.44 6.02 -34.01
N GLU A 608 0.84 5.10 -33.13
CA GLU A 608 -0.08 4.27 -32.33
C GLU A 608 -0.88 5.14 -31.36
N ALA A 609 -0.22 6.02 -30.59
CA ALA A 609 -0.86 6.97 -29.71
C ALA A 609 -1.86 7.86 -30.46
N ALA A 610 -1.48 8.37 -31.65
CA ALA A 610 -2.35 9.24 -32.44
C ALA A 610 -3.72 8.61 -32.76
N GLN A 611 -3.79 7.28 -32.94
CA GLN A 611 -5.08 6.62 -33.18
C GLN A 611 -6.00 6.67 -31.97
N VAL A 612 -5.42 6.51 -30.77
CA VAL A 612 -6.16 6.55 -29.49
C VAL A 612 -6.59 7.99 -29.18
N LEU A 613 -5.65 8.93 -29.28
CA LEU A 613 -5.90 10.34 -28.98
C LEU A 613 -6.96 10.96 -29.90
N ALA A 614 -6.95 10.61 -31.19
CA ALA A 614 -7.92 11.14 -32.15
C ALA A 614 -9.38 10.74 -31.86
N LEU A 615 -9.61 9.73 -31.02
CA LEU A 615 -10.93 9.22 -30.64
C LEU A 615 -11.37 9.65 -29.23
N GLY A 616 -10.61 10.52 -28.55
CA GLY A 616 -10.97 10.97 -27.20
C GLY A 616 -10.28 10.23 -26.05
N GLY A 617 -9.62 9.10 -26.31
CA GLY A 617 -9.09 8.21 -25.29
C GLY A 617 -7.78 8.66 -24.63
N GLY A 618 -7.51 8.11 -23.45
CA GLY A 618 -6.19 8.15 -22.83
C GLY A 618 -5.23 7.14 -23.46
N TYR A 619 -3.93 7.40 -23.43
CA TYR A 619 -2.91 6.52 -24.00
C TYR A 619 -1.92 6.04 -22.95
N GLN A 620 -1.54 4.76 -23.04
CA GLN A 620 -0.44 4.19 -22.28
C GLN A 620 0.43 3.25 -23.12
N ALA A 621 1.64 2.99 -22.63
CA ALA A 621 2.58 2.08 -23.25
C ALA A 621 3.16 1.09 -22.22
N TYR A 622 3.19 -0.17 -22.61
CA TYR A 622 3.74 -1.28 -21.84
C TYR A 622 5.23 -1.48 -22.12
N PHE A 623 6.04 -1.43 -21.07
CA PHE A 623 7.46 -1.74 -21.04
C PHE A 623 7.75 -3.01 -20.23
N LYS A 624 8.69 -3.82 -20.71
CA LYS A 624 9.16 -5.02 -19.98
C LYS A 624 10.11 -4.62 -18.85
N GLN A 625 10.11 -5.40 -17.77
CA GLN A 625 11.12 -5.34 -16.71
C GLN A 625 12.10 -6.53 -16.80
N ASP A 626 13.26 -6.39 -16.14
CA ASP A 626 14.22 -7.49 -16.00
C ASP A 626 13.75 -8.50 -14.93
N ARG A 627 14.43 -9.65 -14.84
CA ARG A 627 14.06 -10.77 -13.94
C ARG A 627 14.09 -10.42 -12.42
N ASP A 628 14.50 -9.20 -12.05
CA ASP A 628 14.48 -8.65 -10.69
C ASP A 628 13.49 -7.50 -10.48
N GLY A 629 12.61 -7.23 -11.46
CA GLY A 629 11.59 -6.17 -11.38
C GLY A 629 12.12 -4.76 -11.68
N ALA A 630 13.39 -4.59 -12.02
CA ALA A 630 13.94 -3.30 -12.41
C ALA A 630 13.61 -2.94 -13.87
N ILE A 631 13.61 -1.64 -14.17
CA ILE A 631 13.57 -1.13 -15.55
C ILE A 631 14.82 -1.62 -16.29
N ARG A 632 14.62 -2.22 -17.47
CA ARG A 632 15.69 -2.90 -18.22
C ARG A 632 16.77 -1.93 -18.71
N ASN A 633 16.32 -0.82 -19.30
CA ASN A 633 17.20 0.18 -19.86
C ASN A 633 16.60 1.58 -19.67
N PRO A 634 17.24 2.47 -18.89
CA PRO A 634 16.77 3.85 -18.71
C PRO A 634 16.57 4.63 -20.02
N ALA A 635 17.28 4.28 -21.11
CA ALA A 635 17.10 4.92 -22.42
C ALA A 635 15.72 4.64 -23.05
N GLU A 636 15.02 3.58 -22.65
CA GLU A 636 13.63 3.36 -23.06
C GLU A 636 12.70 4.49 -22.56
N MET A 637 13.05 5.12 -21.43
CA MET A 637 12.30 6.27 -20.91
C MET A 637 12.54 7.54 -21.72
N ASP A 638 13.65 7.67 -22.45
CA ASP A 638 13.86 8.78 -23.38
C ASP A 638 12.91 8.69 -24.57
N VAL A 639 12.70 7.48 -25.10
CA VAL A 639 11.70 7.19 -26.14
C VAL A 639 10.30 7.54 -25.63
N MET A 640 9.94 7.06 -24.44
CA MET A 640 8.62 7.36 -23.87
C MET A 640 8.45 8.86 -23.56
N ALA A 641 9.49 9.57 -23.15
CA ALA A 641 9.43 11.01 -22.95
C ALA A 641 9.13 11.78 -24.24
N GLU A 642 9.63 11.31 -25.39
CA GLU A 642 9.30 11.89 -26.69
C GLU A 642 7.82 11.67 -27.05
N VAL A 643 7.32 10.45 -26.85
CA VAL A 643 5.91 10.11 -27.03
C VAL A 643 5.03 10.92 -26.08
N ALA A 644 5.43 11.08 -24.82
CA ALA A 644 4.73 11.89 -23.84
C ALA A 644 4.60 13.35 -24.28
N ARG A 645 5.67 13.97 -24.80
CA ARG A 645 5.62 15.33 -25.38
C ARG A 645 4.65 15.40 -26.54
N PHE A 646 4.66 14.40 -27.43
CA PHE A 646 3.73 14.30 -28.54
C PHE A 646 2.27 14.25 -28.05
N CYS A 647 1.97 13.42 -27.05
CA CYS A 647 0.62 13.30 -26.48
C CYS A 647 0.20 14.62 -25.81
N ARG A 648 1.01 15.16 -24.90
CA ARG A 648 0.68 16.37 -24.12
C ARG A 648 0.43 17.59 -25.00
N ALA A 649 1.15 17.75 -26.11
CA ALA A 649 0.92 18.83 -27.08
C ALA A 649 -0.50 18.81 -27.70
N ARG A 650 -1.19 17.66 -27.63
CA ARG A 650 -2.53 17.44 -28.21
C ARG A 650 -3.63 17.30 -27.17
N GLN A 651 -3.29 17.23 -25.88
CA GLN A 651 -4.22 16.91 -24.80
C GLN A 651 -5.44 17.84 -24.77
N ALA A 652 -5.24 19.14 -24.94
CA ALA A 652 -6.32 20.13 -24.88
C ALA A 652 -7.38 19.98 -25.98
N TYR A 653 -7.05 19.32 -27.09
CA TYR A 653 -7.92 19.14 -28.25
C TYR A 653 -8.48 17.73 -28.35
N CYS A 654 -7.71 16.74 -27.89
CA CYS A 654 -8.00 15.33 -28.08
C CYS A 654 -8.64 14.68 -26.85
N HIS A 655 -8.25 15.05 -25.63
CA HIS A 655 -8.71 14.30 -24.47
C HIS A 655 -10.22 14.50 -24.24
N LYS A 656 -10.98 13.39 -24.24
CA LYS A 656 -12.45 13.36 -24.12
C LYS A 656 -13.18 14.09 -25.25
N SER A 657 -12.55 14.24 -26.42
CA SER A 657 -13.25 14.65 -27.64
C SER A 657 -14.21 13.56 -28.07
N VAL A 658 -15.29 13.95 -28.76
CA VAL A 658 -16.27 13.02 -29.32
C VAL A 658 -16.14 13.05 -30.84
N ALA A 659 -16.09 11.88 -31.47
CA ALA A 659 -16.08 11.79 -32.93
C ALA A 659 -17.42 12.26 -33.52
N VAL A 660 -17.38 12.91 -34.68
CA VAL A 660 -18.58 13.23 -35.47
C VAL A 660 -18.58 12.31 -36.69
N PRO A 661 -19.30 11.18 -36.65
CA PRO A 661 -19.27 10.21 -37.72
C PRO A 661 -20.13 10.61 -38.91
N GLN A 662 -19.68 10.20 -40.09
CA GLN A 662 -20.44 10.23 -41.35
C GLN A 662 -21.07 8.87 -41.65
N ILE A 663 -20.45 7.80 -41.16
CA ILE A 663 -20.87 6.41 -41.35
C ILE A 663 -20.91 5.74 -39.98
N ALA A 664 -21.99 5.01 -39.71
CA ALA A 664 -22.07 4.09 -38.58
C ALA A 664 -22.02 2.65 -39.09
N MET A 665 -21.21 1.82 -38.44
CA MET A 665 -21.15 0.39 -38.68
C MET A 665 -21.68 -0.35 -37.45
N LEU A 666 -22.65 -1.24 -37.65
CA LEU A 666 -23.25 -2.00 -36.57
C LEU A 666 -22.34 -3.16 -36.13
N TYR A 667 -21.99 -3.18 -34.85
CA TYR A 667 -21.41 -4.32 -34.16
C TYR A 667 -22.51 -5.09 -33.42
N SER A 668 -23.05 -6.13 -34.06
CA SER A 668 -24.05 -7.00 -33.42
C SER A 668 -23.42 -7.88 -32.35
N THR A 669 -23.81 -7.64 -31.10
CA THR A 669 -23.44 -8.44 -29.92
C THR A 669 -23.96 -9.87 -30.08
N ALA A 670 -25.23 -10.03 -30.49
CA ALA A 670 -25.84 -11.33 -30.68
C ALA A 670 -25.13 -12.14 -31.78
N GLY A 671 -24.83 -11.50 -32.92
CA GLY A 671 -24.09 -12.12 -34.02
C GLY A 671 -22.66 -12.49 -33.60
N HIS A 672 -21.99 -11.60 -32.87
CA HIS A 672 -20.65 -11.85 -32.33
C HIS A 672 -20.62 -13.11 -31.46
N TYR A 673 -21.49 -13.18 -30.45
CA TYR A 673 -21.47 -14.28 -29.49
C TYR A 673 -21.93 -15.63 -30.02
N ARG A 674 -22.83 -15.65 -31.00
CA ARG A 674 -23.23 -16.89 -31.68
C ARG A 674 -22.10 -17.50 -32.52
N GLU A 675 -21.18 -16.66 -33.02
CA GLU A 675 -20.08 -17.09 -33.90
C GLU A 675 -18.72 -17.16 -33.21
N SER A 676 -18.58 -16.57 -32.02
CA SER A 676 -17.32 -16.57 -31.28
C SER A 676 -16.92 -17.99 -30.88
N PRO A 677 -15.63 -18.36 -31.06
CA PRO A 677 -15.14 -19.70 -30.72
C PRO A 677 -14.90 -19.89 -29.21
N SER A 678 -14.91 -18.82 -28.42
CA SER A 678 -14.86 -18.82 -26.96
C SER A 678 -15.74 -17.70 -26.39
N LEU A 679 -15.80 -17.56 -25.06
CA LEU A 679 -16.69 -16.61 -24.39
C LEU A 679 -16.46 -15.16 -24.81
N PHE A 680 -15.20 -14.68 -24.70
CA PHE A 680 -14.75 -13.32 -25.02
C PHE A 680 -13.49 -13.36 -25.90
N HIS A 681 -13.63 -13.88 -27.12
CA HIS A 681 -12.50 -14.21 -27.98
C HIS A 681 -11.78 -12.97 -28.54
N TRP A 682 -10.47 -12.87 -28.29
CA TRP A 682 -9.65 -11.70 -28.66
C TRP A 682 -9.56 -11.42 -30.18
N ASN A 683 -9.64 -12.46 -31.01
CA ASN A 683 -9.60 -12.28 -32.48
C ASN A 683 -11.00 -12.00 -33.07
N GLY A 684 -12.02 -11.90 -32.23
CA GLY A 684 -13.40 -11.72 -32.64
C GLY A 684 -14.02 -12.93 -33.37
N SER A 685 -15.26 -12.76 -33.83
CA SER A 685 -15.96 -13.68 -34.72
C SER A 685 -15.63 -13.44 -36.20
N HIS A 686 -16.19 -14.22 -37.13
CA HIS A 686 -16.04 -13.95 -38.56
C HIS A 686 -16.63 -12.59 -38.95
N GLY A 687 -17.83 -12.27 -38.44
CA GLY A 687 -18.43 -10.95 -38.61
C GLY A 687 -17.51 -9.79 -38.16
N VAL A 688 -16.83 -9.92 -37.02
CA VAL A 688 -15.87 -8.91 -36.54
C VAL A 688 -14.69 -8.73 -37.49
N LYS A 689 -14.18 -9.83 -38.07
CA LYS A 689 -13.10 -9.76 -39.06
C LYS A 689 -13.53 -9.02 -40.33
N VAL A 690 -14.77 -9.21 -40.77
CA VAL A 690 -15.34 -8.45 -41.89
C VAL A 690 -15.49 -6.97 -41.51
N LEU A 691 -15.99 -6.70 -40.31
CA LEU A 691 -16.15 -5.34 -39.77
C LEU A 691 -14.82 -4.58 -39.74
N ARG A 692 -13.75 -5.19 -39.21
CA ARG A 692 -12.39 -4.62 -39.16
C ARG A 692 -11.85 -4.29 -40.56
N LYS A 693 -12.08 -5.15 -41.55
CA LYS A 693 -11.68 -4.91 -42.95
C LYS A 693 -12.45 -3.76 -43.56
N ALA A 694 -13.77 -3.75 -43.44
CA ALA A 694 -14.61 -2.68 -43.96
C ALA A 694 -14.27 -1.32 -43.33
N LEU A 695 -14.03 -1.28 -42.01
CA LEU A 695 -13.55 -0.08 -41.32
C LEU A 695 -12.23 0.41 -41.92
N THR A 696 -11.28 -0.49 -42.15
CA THR A 696 -9.97 -0.15 -42.73
C THR A 696 -10.13 0.52 -44.10
N GLU A 697 -10.94 -0.04 -44.99
CA GLU A 697 -11.21 0.53 -46.32
C GLU A 697 -11.88 1.92 -46.23
N MET A 698 -12.87 2.08 -45.35
CA MET A 698 -13.56 3.37 -45.18
C MET A 698 -12.63 4.45 -44.62
N LEU A 699 -11.80 4.12 -43.63
CA LEU A 699 -10.82 5.06 -43.07
C LEU A 699 -9.73 5.45 -44.06
N GLN A 700 -9.30 4.53 -44.94
CA GLN A 700 -8.36 4.85 -46.02
C GLN A 700 -8.95 5.88 -46.99
N ASN A 701 -10.26 5.83 -47.22
CA ASN A 701 -11.01 6.80 -48.01
C ASN A 701 -11.41 8.07 -47.22
N GLN A 702 -10.83 8.29 -46.04
CA GLN A 702 -11.02 9.49 -45.21
C GLN A 702 -12.46 9.71 -44.67
N TYR A 703 -13.27 8.65 -44.60
CA TYR A 703 -14.58 8.74 -43.95
C TYR A 703 -14.45 8.75 -42.43
N GLY A 704 -15.21 9.63 -41.76
CA GLY A 704 -15.45 9.54 -40.33
C GLY A 704 -16.39 8.37 -40.04
N VAL A 705 -15.88 7.31 -39.41
CA VAL A 705 -16.65 6.09 -39.12
C VAL A 705 -16.79 5.89 -37.63
N GLN A 706 -17.99 5.55 -37.17
CA GLN A 706 -18.31 5.08 -35.81
C GLN A 706 -18.63 3.58 -35.83
N ILE A 707 -18.28 2.88 -34.75
CA ILE A 707 -18.74 1.50 -34.50
C ILE A 707 -19.83 1.56 -33.43
N LEU A 708 -21.07 1.28 -33.82
CA LEU A 708 -22.20 1.23 -32.90
C LEU A 708 -22.44 -0.21 -32.45
N SER A 709 -22.30 -0.48 -31.16
CA SER A 709 -22.71 -1.74 -30.55
C SER A 709 -24.24 -1.85 -30.50
N GLU A 710 -24.76 -3.07 -30.54
CA GLU A 710 -26.20 -3.35 -30.58
C GLU A 710 -27.00 -2.65 -29.45
N HIS A 711 -26.45 -2.60 -28.24
CA HIS A 711 -27.08 -1.95 -27.08
C HIS A 711 -27.11 -0.41 -27.15
N GLN A 712 -26.38 0.20 -28.10
CA GLN A 712 -26.34 1.65 -28.31
C GLN A 712 -27.37 2.12 -29.35
N LEU A 713 -28.04 1.19 -30.03
CA LEU A 713 -29.13 1.53 -30.94
C LEU A 713 -30.33 2.04 -30.13
N SER A 714 -30.75 3.28 -30.39
CA SER A 714 -32.01 3.83 -29.89
C SER A 714 -33.08 3.66 -30.97
N GLY A 715 -33.91 2.64 -30.86
CA GLY A 715 -34.98 2.29 -31.79
C GLY A 715 -35.60 0.96 -31.42
#